data_AF-A0A414PM25-F1
#
_entry.id   AF-A0A414PM25-F1
#
_cell.length_a   1.000
_cell.length_b   1.000
_cell.length_c   1.000
_cell.angle_alpha   90.00
_cell.angle_beta   90.00
_cell.angle_gamma   90.00
#
_symmetry.space_group_name_H-M   'P 1'
#
loop_
_entity.id
_entity.type
_entity.pdbx_description
1 polymer ?
#
loop_
_entity_poly.entity_id
_entity_poly.type
_entity_poly.pdbx_seq_one_letter_code
_entity_poly.pdbx_strand_id
1 'polypeptide(L)'
;MKLGILHFTDSHIKSATDWILSEFSSLVASVKTIYEECDRIYIVFTGDVVYSGSEEEYILASKFLNSIRSLLKTLYKDKVYEQIIFTPGNHDCNFNMDRQARKNAIKNMNYDYIGDDNSVIEQCLIVQEPFWNFENSINGKETKPCIYKEYIDDIQKEVVIFHSFNTAWMSSINENVGSLFYPIKNIEETINTKATINISVFHHHSSWLNPNTEENNKHEFSELINSFSDVVIYGHEHERQGMIHTDLNTHKECYIFAGEALQMNQAKKVHSGFQVFIINTENRIGFNYPFHWNGTIYSQQKEQEFSLKEIGHNNLDFHSNQTFLSSLNDMKLPLFFNDDKKIKLKDIFIYPDIEKTNDLKKELYENYVDSSIFIESSNYKVVLLEGENQSGKSSLINMMYLDSILHQKFPLLINGKCFKKMEIDKPLEKAFIEQYENKSFEEYNQYSNECKILFIDNLNSAELNNKSILELLKKLENRFSRIIITTSSIYNIISVLESTTKDVFCGKILPLGHKKRNKLIENYHRLNEENPYSITEQIFLEKTKDSYEQVQTFLGDKLIPSYPIFVLSILQSMNLVKPNNYEQTSYGYCYQSLIHFALAAKAKIKNEDIDTYINYLSELAFSLFDKKKKSLSDIEFQEFHKNYSANYIAPSFIEVRDKLLGSGLLVYDEDEWFHFGYNYIFYFLIAQKIATILTEEKGRQIIQYLCKNIQVDKYANILIFVAHHSKDPFLIDETILASMIPFDDIEPITLERNGSFNELIKDIIQEFKDDIIRSNTDPIQEREKSLESRDKLELQMKDNTYEEDYQNMPSEIISFYQAVRSLEIVGQIIKNRKGSISKQKLHEMIKELYLTAFRTIGFLGKIIKSTKEELTISIQSKVEKDDSKSEIAERINLFFQLMSFNFCLGIFSKVINSVGNRDLKPIFDDVANELNTPAAKLISFSIKTCYGKLSIPELKLLYKEFENNPVALRILKARVKSYLYNNYVKYDERQRIASTLKMSLIQPRGNNLISRT
;
A
#
# COMPACT_ATOMS: atom_id res chain seq x y z
N MET A 1 6.30 -4.92 15.29
CA MET A 1 5.81 -5.34 16.62
C MET A 1 6.69 -4.74 17.74
N LYS A 2 6.17 -4.52 18.95
CA LYS A 2 6.95 -4.15 20.16
C LYS A 2 6.97 -5.27 21.20
N LEU A 3 8.15 -5.76 21.54
CA LEU A 3 8.40 -6.79 22.55
C LEU A 3 8.84 -6.15 23.87
N GLY A 4 8.20 -6.52 24.97
CA GLY A 4 8.62 -6.18 26.32
C GLY A 4 9.28 -7.37 27.01
N ILE A 5 10.42 -7.16 27.67
CA ILE A 5 11.10 -8.19 28.46
C ILE A 5 11.31 -7.66 29.88
N LEU A 6 10.90 -8.42 30.87
CA LEU A 6 11.19 -8.18 32.28
C LEU A 6 12.27 -9.16 32.73
N HIS A 7 13.46 -8.66 33.04
CA HIS A 7 14.62 -9.48 33.36
C HIS A 7 14.98 -9.42 34.84
N PHE A 8 15.11 -10.62 35.44
CA PHE A 8 15.55 -10.84 36.82
C PHE A 8 16.79 -11.74 36.88
N THR A 9 17.57 -11.59 37.94
CA THR A 9 18.71 -12.45 38.24
C THR A 9 19.05 -12.40 39.73
N ASP A 10 19.72 -13.42 40.25
CA ASP A 10 20.38 -13.40 41.57
C ASP A 10 19.46 -12.95 42.73
N SER A 11 18.30 -13.60 42.85
CA SER A 11 17.36 -13.30 43.96
C SER A 11 17.67 -14.08 45.23
N HIS A 12 18.39 -15.20 45.13
CA HIS A 12 18.84 -16.03 46.24
C HIS A 12 17.77 -16.22 47.34
N ILE A 13 16.54 -16.55 46.92
CA ILE A 13 15.43 -16.74 47.87
C ILE A 13 15.77 -17.92 48.78
N LYS A 14 15.85 -17.64 50.08
CA LYS A 14 16.23 -18.57 51.14
C LYS A 14 15.10 -18.79 52.14
N SER A 15 14.37 -17.73 52.47
CA SER A 15 13.43 -17.76 53.59
C SER A 15 12.20 -16.91 53.34
N ALA A 16 11.10 -17.20 54.04
CA ALA A 16 9.87 -16.41 53.95
C ALA A 16 10.02 -14.96 54.47
N THR A 17 11.13 -14.65 55.16
CA THR A 17 11.45 -13.31 55.68
C THR A 17 12.26 -12.47 54.68
N ASP A 18 12.58 -13.01 53.52
CA ASP A 18 13.36 -12.35 52.50
C ASP A 18 12.61 -11.15 51.92
N TRP A 19 13.29 -10.00 51.87
CA TRP A 19 12.70 -8.70 51.56
C TRP A 19 11.94 -8.69 50.22
N ILE A 20 12.52 -9.27 49.17
CA ILE A 20 11.92 -9.28 47.82
C ILE A 20 10.53 -9.92 47.77
N LEU A 21 10.23 -10.88 48.67
CA LEU A 21 8.92 -11.54 48.73
C LEU A 21 7.80 -10.58 49.15
N SER A 22 8.13 -9.47 49.83
CA SER A 22 7.16 -8.45 50.26
C SER A 22 7.00 -7.27 49.28
N GLU A 23 7.97 -7.05 48.40
CA GLU A 23 8.05 -5.84 47.54
C GLU A 23 7.74 -6.09 46.05
N PHE A 24 7.24 -7.27 45.69
CA PHE A 24 6.88 -7.60 44.30
C PHE A 24 5.83 -6.66 43.69
N SER A 25 4.96 -6.07 44.51
CA SER A 25 3.93 -5.12 44.05
C SER A 25 4.54 -3.78 43.63
N SER A 26 5.54 -3.29 44.35
CA SER A 26 6.32 -2.09 44.03
C SER A 26 7.06 -2.26 42.70
N LEU A 27 7.58 -3.47 42.43
CA LEU A 27 8.22 -3.82 41.17
C LEU A 27 7.26 -3.77 39.98
N VAL A 28 6.10 -4.41 40.07
CA VAL A 28 5.11 -4.37 38.97
C VAL A 28 4.58 -2.94 38.78
N ALA A 29 4.40 -2.19 39.87
CA ALA A 29 3.94 -0.81 39.82
C ALA A 29 4.91 0.12 39.05
N SER A 30 6.23 -0.13 39.10
CA SER A 30 7.21 0.70 38.41
C SER A 30 7.29 0.44 36.90
N VAL A 31 6.81 -0.71 36.42
CA VAL A 31 6.83 -1.07 34.98
C VAL A 31 5.46 -1.00 34.30
N LYS A 32 4.39 -0.69 35.06
CA LYS A 32 2.99 -0.74 34.57
C LYS A 32 2.66 0.21 33.42
N THR A 33 3.46 1.24 33.18
CA THR A 33 3.25 2.19 32.08
C THR A 33 4.17 1.92 30.88
N ILE A 34 5.20 1.08 31.06
CA ILE A 34 6.22 0.83 30.04
C ILE A 34 5.71 -0.19 29.00
N TYR A 35 4.94 -1.18 29.43
CA TYR A 35 4.45 -2.23 28.52
C TYR A 35 3.09 -1.93 27.87
N GLU A 36 2.52 -0.74 28.04
CA GLU A 36 1.20 -0.38 27.46
C GLU A 36 1.17 -0.57 25.94
N GLU A 37 2.24 -0.13 25.27
CA GLU A 37 2.42 -0.22 23.82
C GLU A 37 3.07 -1.53 23.35
N CYS A 38 3.41 -2.44 24.25
CA CYS A 38 3.99 -3.73 23.86
C CYS A 38 2.90 -4.69 23.38
N ASP A 39 3.20 -5.45 22.33
CA ASP A 39 2.34 -6.50 21.78
C ASP A 39 2.49 -7.81 22.56
N ARG A 40 3.71 -8.09 23.04
CA ARG A 40 4.06 -9.27 23.85
C ARG A 40 5.01 -8.89 24.99
N ILE A 41 4.83 -9.53 26.15
CA ILE A 41 5.62 -9.29 27.37
C ILE A 41 6.18 -10.62 27.88
N TYR A 42 7.50 -10.72 28.00
CA TYR A 42 8.23 -11.88 28.49
C TYR A 42 8.77 -11.63 29.90
N ILE A 43 8.79 -12.68 30.73
CA ILE A 43 9.52 -12.68 32.01
C ILE A 43 10.71 -13.61 31.84
N VAL A 44 11.92 -13.11 32.09
CA VAL A 44 13.19 -13.81 31.92
C VAL A 44 13.93 -13.82 33.26
N PHE A 45 14.42 -14.98 33.67
CA PHE A 45 15.18 -15.15 34.92
C PHE A 45 16.52 -15.86 34.63
N THR A 46 17.64 -15.16 34.82
CA THR A 46 18.98 -15.66 34.49
C THR A 46 19.72 -16.28 35.67
N GLY A 47 19.13 -17.27 36.32
CA GLY A 47 19.76 -18.06 37.38
C GLY A 47 19.77 -17.43 38.77
N ASP A 48 20.18 -18.23 39.74
CA ASP A 48 20.22 -17.93 41.17
C ASP A 48 18.85 -17.45 41.68
N VAL A 49 17.82 -18.22 41.30
CA VAL A 49 16.45 -18.04 41.74
C VAL A 49 16.37 -18.28 43.25
N VAL A 50 17.05 -19.32 43.75
CA VAL A 50 17.06 -19.69 45.16
C VAL A 50 18.47 -19.67 45.75
N TYR A 51 18.59 -19.81 47.07
CA TYR A 51 19.87 -19.74 47.76
C TYR A 51 20.68 -21.05 47.74
N SER A 52 20.04 -22.22 47.75
CA SER A 52 20.74 -23.51 47.84
C SER A 52 20.12 -24.66 47.04
N GLY A 53 19.18 -24.37 46.15
CA GLY A 53 18.53 -25.36 45.29
C GLY A 53 17.54 -26.27 46.02
N SER A 54 17.13 -25.94 47.25
CA SER A 54 16.20 -26.77 48.01
C SER A 54 14.75 -26.60 47.53
N GLU A 55 13.93 -27.65 47.69
CA GLU A 55 12.52 -27.62 47.27
C GLU A 55 11.71 -26.55 48.04
N GLU A 56 12.00 -26.36 49.33
CA GLU A 56 11.33 -25.36 50.15
C GLU A 56 11.57 -23.93 49.66
N GLU A 57 12.79 -23.64 49.19
CA GLU A 57 13.12 -22.34 48.60
C GLU A 57 12.38 -22.13 47.27
N TYR A 58 12.28 -23.16 46.42
CA TYR A 58 11.54 -23.08 45.16
C TYR A 58 10.04 -22.90 45.34
N ILE A 59 9.46 -23.39 46.44
CA ILE A 59 8.05 -23.11 46.79
C ILE A 59 7.86 -21.61 47.06
N LEU A 60 8.83 -20.94 47.71
CA LEU A 60 8.78 -19.49 47.94
C LEU A 60 8.97 -18.72 46.62
N ALA A 61 9.95 -19.11 45.80
CA ALA A 61 10.17 -18.51 44.48
C ALA A 61 8.93 -18.65 43.56
N SER A 62 8.26 -19.81 43.60
CA SER A 62 7.02 -20.06 42.87
C SER A 62 5.91 -19.07 43.26
N LYS A 63 5.75 -18.80 44.56
CA LYS A 63 4.74 -17.84 45.03
C LYS A 63 5.06 -16.43 44.55
N PHE A 64 6.33 -16.03 44.61
CA PHE A 64 6.80 -14.72 44.16
C PHE A 64 6.55 -14.50 42.66
N LEU A 65 7.03 -15.41 41.80
CA LEU A 65 6.92 -15.27 40.35
C LEU A 65 5.47 -15.41 39.85
N ASN A 66 4.66 -16.29 40.46
CA ASN A 66 3.24 -16.36 40.15
C ASN A 66 2.50 -15.07 40.51
N SER A 67 2.91 -14.39 41.59
CA SER A 67 2.32 -13.10 41.98
C SER A 67 2.63 -12.01 40.95
N ILE A 68 3.88 -11.94 40.47
CA ILE A 68 4.29 -11.02 39.39
C ILE A 68 3.51 -11.33 38.10
N ARG A 69 3.52 -12.61 37.67
CA ARG A 69 2.80 -13.05 36.45
C ARG A 69 1.31 -12.74 36.53
N SER A 70 0.67 -12.95 37.69
CA SER A 70 -0.74 -12.66 37.91
C SER A 70 -1.06 -11.16 37.83
N LEU A 71 -0.23 -10.30 38.44
CA LEU A 71 -0.41 -8.85 38.35
C LEU A 71 -0.21 -8.34 36.92
N LEU A 72 0.81 -8.81 36.21
CA LEU A 72 1.02 -8.45 34.80
C LEU A 72 -0.11 -8.95 33.91
N LYS A 73 -0.61 -10.18 34.10
CA LYS A 73 -1.80 -10.69 33.38
C LYS A 73 -3.06 -9.89 33.70
N THR A 74 -3.20 -9.38 34.92
CA THR A 74 -4.33 -8.50 35.27
C THR A 74 -4.28 -7.17 34.51
N LEU A 75 -3.08 -6.61 34.32
CA LEU A 75 -2.88 -5.36 33.60
C LEU A 75 -2.95 -5.52 32.08
N TYR A 76 -2.34 -6.57 31.53
CA TYR A 76 -2.08 -6.71 30.09
C TYR A 76 -2.72 -7.94 29.44
N LYS A 77 -3.43 -8.77 30.21
CA LYS A 77 -4.16 -9.96 29.74
C LYS A 77 -3.26 -10.90 28.93
N ASP A 78 -3.68 -11.21 27.70
CA ASP A 78 -3.07 -12.20 26.82
C ASP A 78 -1.75 -11.73 26.19
N LYS A 79 -1.34 -10.47 26.44
CA LYS A 79 -0.03 -9.95 26.04
C LYS A 79 1.12 -10.57 26.84
N VAL A 80 0.87 -11.11 28.03
CA VAL A 80 1.92 -11.75 28.84
C VAL A 80 2.15 -13.17 28.33
N TYR A 81 3.39 -13.50 27.97
CA TYR A 81 3.77 -14.84 27.55
C TYR A 81 3.50 -15.86 28.67
N GLU A 82 3.01 -17.04 28.30
CA GLU A 82 2.52 -18.01 29.29
C GLU A 82 3.65 -18.58 30.15
N GLN A 83 4.80 -18.83 29.51
CA GLN A 83 5.99 -19.39 30.14
C GLN A 83 6.92 -18.27 30.63
N ILE A 84 7.57 -18.53 31.76
CA ILE A 84 8.71 -17.75 32.23
C ILE A 84 9.96 -18.43 31.65
N ILE A 85 10.86 -17.63 31.07
CA ILE A 85 12.10 -18.10 30.47
C ILE A 85 13.15 -18.20 31.57
N PHE A 86 13.65 -19.41 31.83
CA PHE A 86 14.66 -19.68 32.84
C PHE A 86 15.96 -20.21 32.25
N THR A 87 17.07 -19.92 32.93
CA THR A 87 18.32 -20.69 32.94
C THR A 87 18.75 -20.85 34.42
N PRO A 88 19.25 -22.01 34.86
CA PRO A 88 19.69 -22.18 36.25
C PRO A 88 21.05 -21.53 36.51
N GLY A 89 21.25 -21.08 37.75
CA GLY A 89 22.53 -20.64 38.30
C GLY A 89 23.21 -21.68 39.17
N ASN A 90 24.36 -21.32 39.75
CA ASN A 90 25.12 -22.21 40.62
C ASN A 90 24.44 -22.41 41.99
N HIS A 91 23.70 -21.42 42.50
CA HIS A 91 22.91 -21.55 43.73
C HIS A 91 21.60 -22.33 43.54
N ASP A 92 21.16 -22.51 42.29
CA ASP A 92 20.01 -23.34 41.95
C ASP A 92 20.33 -24.85 42.02
N CYS A 93 21.60 -25.22 42.24
CA CYS A 93 22.08 -26.59 42.40
C CYS A 93 22.01 -27.05 43.87
N ASN A 94 21.26 -28.12 44.14
CA ASN A 94 21.20 -28.76 45.45
C ASN A 94 22.40 -29.69 45.68
N PHE A 95 23.47 -29.16 46.27
CA PHE A 95 24.68 -29.93 46.53
C PHE A 95 24.55 -31.00 47.63
N ASN A 96 23.42 -31.08 48.33
CA ASN A 96 23.13 -32.25 49.18
C ASN A 96 22.92 -33.53 48.36
N MET A 97 22.57 -33.38 47.07
CA MET A 97 22.41 -34.46 46.10
C MET A 97 23.72 -34.80 45.37
N ASP A 98 24.84 -34.13 45.69
CA ASP A 98 26.09 -34.23 44.96
C ASP A 98 26.82 -35.56 45.23
N ARG A 99 26.73 -36.48 44.26
CA ARG A 99 27.30 -37.83 44.34
C ARG A 99 28.79 -37.84 44.03
N GLN A 100 29.51 -38.83 44.56
CA GLN A 100 30.96 -38.98 44.30
C GLN A 100 31.29 -39.13 42.80
N ALA A 101 30.39 -39.75 42.02
CA ALA A 101 30.54 -39.88 40.57
C ALA A 101 30.62 -38.51 39.89
N ARG A 102 29.69 -37.60 40.21
CA ARG A 102 29.68 -36.21 39.72
C ARG A 102 30.93 -35.44 40.17
N LYS A 103 31.30 -35.52 41.45
CA LYS A 103 32.51 -34.89 41.99
C LYS A 103 33.80 -35.33 41.28
N ASN A 104 33.84 -36.56 40.79
CA ASN A 104 34.96 -37.06 40.00
C ASN A 104 34.89 -36.55 38.55
N ALA A 105 33.70 -36.51 37.96
CA ALA A 105 33.47 -36.05 36.58
C ALA A 105 33.88 -34.58 36.38
N ILE A 106 33.49 -33.68 37.29
CA ILE A 106 33.70 -32.24 37.11
C ILE A 106 35.14 -31.75 37.28
N LYS A 107 36.09 -32.62 37.67
CA LYS A 107 37.49 -32.21 37.93
C LYS A 107 38.30 -31.92 36.67
N ASN A 108 38.08 -32.68 35.60
CA ASN A 108 38.87 -32.62 34.36
C ASN A 108 37.93 -32.77 33.14
N MET A 109 36.92 -31.91 33.01
CA MET A 109 35.92 -31.99 31.95
C MET A 109 36.51 -31.60 30.58
N ASN A 110 36.26 -32.42 29.56
CA ASN A 110 36.58 -32.17 28.15
C ASN A 110 35.68 -33.05 27.25
N TYR A 111 35.76 -32.88 25.93
CA TYR A 111 34.94 -33.63 24.98
C TYR A 111 35.17 -35.16 25.06
N ASP A 112 36.42 -35.62 25.17
CA ASP A 112 36.73 -37.06 25.30
C ASP A 112 36.10 -37.71 26.54
N TYR A 113 36.08 -36.97 27.65
CA TYR A 113 35.51 -37.44 28.91
C TYR A 113 33.99 -37.47 28.89
N ILE A 114 33.35 -36.50 28.22
CA ILE A 114 31.89 -36.43 28.09
C ILE A 114 31.36 -37.60 27.25
N GLY A 115 32.06 -37.95 26.18
CA GLY A 115 31.65 -38.99 25.24
C GLY A 115 30.37 -38.65 24.47
N ASP A 116 29.82 -39.64 23.76
CA ASP A 116 28.72 -39.44 22.80
C ASP A 116 27.33 -39.90 23.30
N ASP A 117 27.24 -40.46 24.51
CA ASP A 117 26.02 -41.10 25.02
C ASP A 117 25.22 -40.24 26.03
N ASN A 118 25.66 -39.00 26.28
CA ASN A 118 25.11 -38.04 27.25
C ASN A 118 25.11 -38.48 28.72
N SER A 119 25.64 -39.66 29.07
CA SER A 119 25.56 -40.21 30.42
C SER A 119 26.27 -39.34 31.47
N VAL A 120 27.40 -38.73 31.12
CA VAL A 120 28.15 -37.81 31.99
C VAL A 120 27.39 -36.52 32.25
N ILE A 121 26.74 -35.97 31.22
CA ILE A 121 25.91 -34.76 31.32
C ILE A 121 24.73 -35.02 32.26
N GLU A 122 24.03 -36.14 32.06
CA GLU A 122 22.91 -36.55 32.92
C GLU A 122 23.34 -36.69 34.39
N GLN A 123 24.50 -37.29 34.66
CA GLN A 123 25.03 -37.39 36.04
C GLN A 123 25.36 -36.03 36.65
N CYS A 124 25.84 -35.06 35.86
CA CYS A 124 26.17 -33.73 36.35
C CYS A 124 24.92 -32.91 36.69
N LEU A 125 23.83 -33.10 35.94
CA LEU A 125 22.56 -32.39 36.10
C LEU A 125 21.71 -32.86 37.29
N ILE A 126 22.04 -33.99 37.94
CA ILE A 126 21.26 -34.54 39.07
C ILE A 126 21.05 -33.52 40.20
N VAL A 127 22.04 -32.66 40.47
CA VAL A 127 21.93 -31.64 41.53
C VAL A 127 20.92 -30.53 41.19
N GLN A 128 20.48 -30.42 39.94
CA GLN A 128 19.48 -29.44 39.50
C GLN A 128 18.07 -30.05 39.41
N GLU A 129 17.86 -31.31 39.79
CA GLU A 129 16.53 -31.93 39.74
C GLU A 129 15.42 -31.08 40.41
N PRO A 130 15.63 -30.46 41.59
CA PRO A 130 14.65 -29.55 42.18
C PRO A 130 14.33 -28.31 41.31
N PHE A 131 15.33 -27.75 40.62
CA PHE A 131 15.13 -26.63 39.69
C PHE A 131 14.21 -27.01 38.53
N TRP A 132 14.45 -28.17 37.90
CA TRP A 132 13.64 -28.63 36.77
C TRP A 132 12.22 -28.97 37.20
N ASN A 133 12.03 -29.54 38.39
CA ASN A 133 10.70 -29.75 38.98
C ASN A 133 9.96 -28.43 39.20
N PHE A 134 10.66 -27.42 39.72
CA PHE A 134 10.15 -26.07 39.89
C PHE A 134 9.73 -25.44 38.56
N GLU A 135 10.61 -25.49 37.56
CA GLU A 135 10.37 -24.92 36.23
C GLU A 135 9.15 -25.58 35.56
N ASN A 136 9.06 -26.91 35.63
CA ASN A 136 7.94 -27.69 35.10
C ASN A 136 6.63 -27.30 35.79
N SER A 137 6.67 -27.10 37.11
CA SER A 137 5.50 -26.69 37.90
C SER A 137 5.01 -25.29 37.51
N ILE A 138 5.91 -24.32 37.36
CA ILE A 138 5.51 -22.93 37.08
C ILE A 138 5.09 -22.70 35.61
N ASN A 139 5.72 -23.40 34.67
CA ASN A 139 5.43 -23.28 33.23
C ASN A 139 4.36 -24.27 32.74
N GLY A 140 4.00 -25.29 33.54
CA GLY A 140 2.99 -26.28 33.16
C GLY A 140 3.40 -27.17 31.98
N LYS A 141 4.71 -27.30 31.72
CA LYS A 141 5.28 -28.08 30.62
C LYS A 141 6.41 -28.95 31.16
N GLU A 142 6.36 -30.24 30.89
CA GLU A 142 7.40 -31.18 31.32
C GLU A 142 8.68 -30.97 30.49
N THR A 143 9.77 -30.63 31.18
CA THR A 143 11.11 -30.42 30.64
C THR A 143 12.05 -31.36 31.39
N LYS A 144 12.85 -32.12 30.65
CA LYS A 144 13.91 -32.94 31.24
C LYS A 144 15.15 -32.08 31.53
N PRO A 145 15.95 -32.42 32.54
CA PRO A 145 17.23 -31.76 32.77
C PRO A 145 18.07 -31.73 31.49
N CYS A 146 18.51 -30.53 31.09
CA CYS A 146 19.28 -30.35 29.87
C CYS A 146 20.30 -29.21 30.01
N ILE A 147 21.29 -29.21 29.12
CA ILE A 147 22.27 -28.12 29.02
C ILE A 147 21.76 -26.97 28.15
N TYR A 148 20.84 -27.22 27.22
CA TYR A 148 20.31 -26.24 26.27
C TYR A 148 18.79 -26.39 26.09
N LYS A 149 18.08 -25.27 25.98
CA LYS A 149 16.63 -25.23 25.76
C LYS A 149 16.21 -24.01 24.96
N GLU A 150 15.22 -24.19 24.09
CA GLU A 150 14.59 -23.09 23.33
C GLU A 150 13.17 -22.78 23.84
N TYR A 151 12.85 -21.49 23.91
CA TYR A 151 11.48 -21.00 24.05
C TYR A 151 11.13 -20.24 22.77
N ILE A 152 10.20 -20.79 22.00
CA ILE A 152 9.77 -20.27 20.69
C ILE A 152 8.37 -19.68 20.84
N ASP A 153 8.18 -18.44 20.37
CA ASP A 153 6.90 -17.74 20.38
C ASP A 153 6.62 -17.13 19.00
N ASP A 154 5.57 -17.64 18.34
CA ASP A 154 5.14 -17.22 17.01
C ASP A 154 3.99 -16.21 17.13
N ILE A 155 4.26 -14.93 16.82
CA ILE A 155 3.29 -13.84 16.98
C ILE A 155 3.23 -13.01 15.71
N GLN A 156 2.02 -12.84 15.15
CA GLN A 156 1.78 -11.95 14.00
C GLN A 156 2.72 -12.21 12.78
N LYS A 157 3.17 -13.46 12.59
CA LYS A 157 4.16 -13.89 11.58
C LYS A 157 5.62 -13.51 11.87
N GLU A 158 5.92 -13.00 13.05
CA GLU A 158 7.28 -12.86 13.57
C GLU A 158 7.59 -14.01 14.53
N VAL A 159 8.84 -14.49 14.51
CA VAL A 159 9.32 -15.60 15.33
C VAL A 159 10.31 -15.05 16.34
N VAL A 160 10.04 -15.22 17.64
CA VAL A 160 10.97 -14.84 18.72
C VAL A 160 11.50 -16.10 19.38
N ILE A 161 12.83 -16.24 19.46
CA ILE A 161 13.47 -17.40 20.10
C ILE A 161 14.35 -16.94 21.27
N PHE A 162 14.09 -17.51 22.45
CA PHE A 162 15.01 -17.43 23.59
C PHE A 162 15.81 -18.72 23.69
N HIS A 163 17.13 -18.59 23.64
CA HIS A 163 18.10 -19.66 23.75
C HIS A 163 18.66 -19.72 25.17
N SER A 164 18.20 -20.67 25.97
CA SER A 164 18.65 -20.87 27.35
C SER A 164 19.84 -21.83 27.39
N PHE A 165 21.01 -21.31 27.77
CA PHE A 165 22.23 -22.09 27.97
C PHE A 165 22.46 -22.26 29.48
N ASN A 166 22.41 -23.51 29.94
CA ASN A 166 22.64 -23.86 31.35
C ASN A 166 24.14 -23.93 31.62
N THR A 167 24.73 -22.75 31.83
CA THR A 167 26.14 -22.62 32.20
C THR A 167 26.46 -23.18 33.59
N ALA A 168 25.46 -23.59 34.36
CA ALA A 168 25.62 -24.10 35.72
C ALA A 168 25.61 -25.65 35.82
N TRP A 169 25.52 -26.36 34.69
CA TRP A 169 25.34 -27.81 34.65
C TRP A 169 26.43 -28.60 35.39
N MET A 170 27.66 -28.06 35.46
CA MET A 170 28.80 -28.63 36.19
C MET A 170 29.28 -27.76 37.36
N SER A 171 28.46 -26.83 37.84
CA SER A 171 28.80 -25.88 38.91
C SER A 171 29.17 -26.54 40.24
N SER A 172 29.82 -25.78 41.12
CA SER A 172 30.10 -26.18 42.50
C SER A 172 29.89 -25.02 43.45
N ILE A 173 29.84 -25.26 44.77
CA ILE A 173 29.62 -24.19 45.76
C ILE A 173 30.69 -23.09 45.68
N ASN A 174 31.93 -23.45 45.36
CA ASN A 174 33.05 -22.52 45.25
C ASN A 174 33.66 -22.64 43.85
N GLU A 175 33.07 -21.94 42.90
CA GLU A 175 33.58 -21.90 41.52
C GLU A 175 34.83 -21.03 41.43
N ASN A 176 35.76 -21.46 40.58
CA ASN A 176 36.90 -20.65 40.20
C ASN A 176 36.64 -20.08 38.80
N VAL A 177 36.96 -18.80 38.60
CA VAL A 177 36.90 -18.18 37.27
C VAL A 177 37.79 -18.97 36.30
N GLY A 178 37.26 -19.27 35.11
CA GLY A 178 37.97 -20.03 34.08
C GLY A 178 38.06 -21.53 34.34
N SER A 179 37.18 -22.11 35.17
CA SER A 179 37.18 -23.55 35.46
C SER A 179 36.02 -24.33 34.85
N LEU A 180 34.93 -23.66 34.46
CA LEU A 180 33.75 -24.33 33.90
C LEU A 180 33.98 -24.78 32.45
N PHE A 181 33.29 -25.82 32.02
CA PHE A 181 33.33 -26.29 30.63
C PHE A 181 31.89 -26.37 30.11
N TYR A 182 31.63 -25.86 28.92
CA TYR A 182 30.33 -25.92 28.27
C TYR A 182 30.42 -26.71 26.96
N PRO A 183 29.74 -27.87 26.84
CA PRO A 183 29.92 -28.76 25.69
C PRO A 183 29.11 -28.32 24.47
N ILE A 184 29.71 -27.48 23.62
CA ILE A 184 29.05 -26.82 22.48
C ILE A 184 28.72 -27.80 21.36
N LYS A 185 29.65 -28.69 21.04
CA LYS A 185 29.48 -29.72 20.00
C LYS A 185 28.26 -30.63 20.23
N ASN A 186 27.83 -30.79 21.49
CA ASN A 186 26.66 -31.57 21.83
C ASN A 186 25.32 -30.87 21.52
N ILE A 187 25.34 -29.57 21.21
CA ILE A 187 24.13 -28.78 20.97
C ILE A 187 24.13 -27.98 19.67
N GLU A 188 25.29 -27.72 19.05
CA GLU A 188 25.41 -26.78 17.92
C GLU A 188 24.50 -27.11 16.75
N GLU A 189 24.34 -28.40 16.40
CA GLU A 189 23.44 -28.84 15.31
C GLU A 189 21.95 -28.69 15.65
N THR A 190 21.61 -28.52 16.93
CA THR A 190 20.22 -28.40 17.41
C THR A 190 19.74 -26.96 17.52
N ILE A 191 20.63 -25.97 17.42
CA ILE A 191 20.30 -24.55 17.61
C ILE A 191 19.53 -24.04 16.39
N ASN A 192 18.27 -23.65 16.61
CA ASN A 192 17.44 -23.02 15.59
C ASN A 192 17.67 -21.51 15.54
N THR A 193 18.41 -21.03 14.54
CA THR A 193 18.70 -19.60 14.38
C THR A 193 17.69 -18.83 13.51
N LYS A 194 16.64 -19.51 13.02
CA LYS A 194 15.64 -18.94 12.11
C LYS A 194 14.55 -18.18 12.88
N ALA A 195 14.92 -17.01 13.38
CA ALA A 195 14.02 -16.11 14.11
C ALA A 195 14.07 -14.69 13.57
N THR A 196 13.01 -13.91 13.83
CA THR A 196 13.01 -12.45 13.68
C THR A 196 13.96 -11.79 14.68
N ILE A 197 14.00 -12.32 15.91
CA ILE A 197 14.90 -11.90 16.99
C ILE A 197 15.39 -13.15 17.75
N ASN A 198 16.71 -13.31 17.89
CA ASN A 198 17.34 -14.36 18.70
C ASN A 198 17.90 -13.76 20.00
N ILE A 199 17.48 -14.27 21.15
CA ILE A 199 17.90 -13.80 22.47
C ILE A 199 18.56 -14.94 23.24
N SER A 200 19.85 -14.82 23.54
CA SER A 200 20.56 -15.81 24.34
C SER A 200 20.55 -15.45 25.82
N VAL A 201 20.23 -16.42 26.68
CA VAL A 201 20.14 -16.25 28.13
C VAL A 201 20.95 -17.31 28.85
N PHE A 202 21.78 -16.89 29.81
CA PHE A 202 22.60 -17.79 30.64
C PHE A 202 22.99 -17.13 31.96
N HIS A 203 23.51 -17.89 32.92
CA HIS A 203 23.87 -17.34 34.23
C HIS A 203 25.31 -16.81 34.27
N HIS A 204 26.31 -17.59 33.86
CA HIS A 204 27.72 -17.24 33.98
C HIS A 204 28.24 -16.51 32.73
N HIS A 205 28.95 -15.39 32.92
CA HIS A 205 29.69 -14.75 31.83
C HIS A 205 30.74 -15.71 31.24
N SER A 206 31.11 -15.56 29.95
CA SER A 206 32.04 -16.48 29.27
C SER A 206 33.44 -16.53 29.92
N SER A 207 33.82 -15.53 30.71
CA SER A 207 35.05 -15.54 31.52
C SER A 207 35.13 -16.68 32.54
N TRP A 208 34.00 -17.28 32.93
CA TRP A 208 33.96 -18.43 33.83
C TRP A 208 34.32 -19.76 33.16
N LEU A 209 34.25 -19.80 31.81
CA LEU A 209 34.58 -20.98 31.01
C LEU A 209 36.10 -21.14 30.85
N ASN A 210 36.54 -22.40 30.75
CA ASN A 210 37.93 -22.80 30.79
C ASN A 210 38.64 -22.47 29.46
N PRO A 211 39.62 -21.55 29.46
CA PRO A 211 40.36 -21.21 28.25
C PRO A 211 41.50 -22.20 27.95
N ASN A 212 41.83 -23.10 28.89
CA ASN A 212 42.98 -24.01 28.82
C ASN A 212 42.60 -25.40 28.25
N THR A 213 41.51 -25.49 27.48
CA THR A 213 41.17 -26.69 26.71
C THR A 213 41.83 -26.64 25.32
N GLU A 214 41.92 -27.77 24.62
CA GLU A 214 42.54 -27.85 23.29
C GLU A 214 41.93 -26.85 22.30
N GLU A 215 40.60 -26.65 22.35
CA GLU A 215 39.86 -25.73 21.48
C GLU A 215 39.48 -24.40 22.17
N ASN A 216 40.01 -24.09 23.36
CA ASN A 216 39.68 -22.90 24.16
C ASN A 216 38.15 -22.68 24.31
N ASN A 217 37.53 -23.41 25.24
CA ASN A 217 36.08 -23.47 25.38
C ASN A 217 35.41 -22.11 25.66
N LYS A 218 36.12 -21.19 26.32
CA LYS A 218 35.67 -19.79 26.46
C LYS A 218 35.47 -19.11 25.10
N HIS A 219 36.42 -19.27 24.20
CA HIS A 219 36.37 -18.69 22.86
C HIS A 219 35.26 -19.33 22.04
N GLU A 220 35.21 -20.67 22.02
CA GLU A 220 34.19 -21.47 21.35
C GLU A 220 32.77 -21.01 21.74
N PHE A 221 32.50 -20.84 23.04
CA PHE A 221 31.18 -20.40 23.52
C PHE A 221 30.87 -18.96 23.10
N SER A 222 31.86 -18.08 23.21
CA SER A 222 31.68 -16.67 22.86
C SER A 222 31.41 -16.51 21.36
N GLU A 223 32.12 -17.25 20.50
CA GLU A 223 31.89 -17.25 19.05
C GLU A 223 30.51 -17.77 18.71
N LEU A 224 30.09 -18.90 19.29
CA LEU A 224 28.76 -19.46 19.04
C LEU A 224 27.67 -18.43 19.36
N ILE A 225 27.67 -17.90 20.59
CA ILE A 225 26.64 -16.95 21.04
C ILE A 225 26.63 -15.69 20.17
N ASN A 226 27.80 -15.12 19.87
CA ASN A 226 27.90 -13.90 19.08
C ASN A 226 27.55 -14.11 17.60
N SER A 227 27.70 -15.34 17.07
CA SER A 227 27.42 -15.64 15.66
C SER A 227 25.93 -15.53 15.30
N PHE A 228 25.01 -15.84 16.23
CA PHE A 228 23.57 -15.87 15.93
C PHE A 228 22.72 -14.92 16.79
N SER A 229 23.12 -14.57 18.01
CA SER A 229 22.30 -13.74 18.92
C SER A 229 22.20 -12.28 18.48
N ASP A 230 21.02 -11.68 18.62
CA ASP A 230 20.82 -10.23 18.54
C ASP A 230 21.08 -9.58 19.91
N VAL A 231 20.56 -10.23 20.97
CA VAL A 231 20.68 -9.78 22.37
C VAL A 231 21.12 -10.95 23.24
N VAL A 232 22.05 -10.69 24.15
CA VAL A 232 22.51 -11.62 25.18
C VAL A 232 22.20 -11.03 26.54
N ILE A 233 21.61 -11.83 27.42
CA ILE A 233 21.26 -11.43 28.79
C ILE A 233 21.83 -12.45 29.75
N TYR A 234 22.61 -12.01 30.74
CA TYR A 234 23.20 -12.90 31.74
C TYR A 234 23.20 -12.34 33.18
N GLY A 235 23.49 -13.21 34.14
CA GLY A 235 23.46 -12.95 35.59
C GLY A 235 24.83 -12.99 36.27
N HIS A 236 24.87 -13.39 37.54
CA HIS A 236 26.04 -13.77 38.35
C HIS A 236 27.02 -12.64 38.75
N GLU A 237 27.28 -11.68 37.87
CA GLU A 237 28.27 -10.61 38.14
C GLU A 237 27.76 -9.59 39.18
N HIS A 238 26.48 -9.67 39.58
CA HIS A 238 25.78 -8.79 40.53
C HIS A 238 25.83 -7.27 40.22
N GLU A 239 26.53 -6.86 39.15
CA GLU A 239 26.69 -5.50 38.70
C GLU A 239 26.15 -5.34 37.27
N ARG A 240 25.53 -4.19 37.01
CA ARG A 240 25.02 -3.83 35.68
C ARG A 240 26.17 -3.58 34.71
N GLN A 241 26.11 -4.25 33.56
CA GLN A 241 26.98 -3.98 32.43
C GLN A 241 26.19 -4.02 31.12
N GLY A 242 26.55 -3.15 30.17
CA GLY A 242 26.07 -3.18 28.80
C GLY A 242 27.25 -3.03 27.86
N MET A 243 27.40 -3.95 26.91
CA MET A 243 28.48 -3.92 25.93
C MET A 243 27.96 -4.33 24.55
N ILE A 244 28.70 -3.95 23.52
CA ILE A 244 28.42 -4.33 22.13
C ILE A 244 29.62 -5.15 21.67
N HIS A 245 29.37 -6.38 21.26
CA HIS A 245 30.36 -7.16 20.52
C HIS A 245 30.14 -6.93 19.04
N THR A 246 31.14 -6.39 18.35
CA THR A 246 31.12 -6.23 16.89
C THR A 246 32.16 -7.15 16.27
N ASP A 247 31.71 -8.17 15.55
CA ASP A 247 32.59 -8.91 14.66
C ASP A 247 32.97 -8.01 13.48
N LEU A 248 34.27 -7.80 13.25
CA LEU A 248 34.74 -6.90 12.21
C LEU A 248 34.69 -7.51 10.80
N ASN A 249 34.61 -8.83 10.68
CA ASN A 249 34.51 -9.54 9.42
C ASN A 249 33.06 -9.69 8.99
N THR A 250 32.18 -10.06 9.92
CA THR A 250 30.74 -10.17 9.65
C THR A 250 30.01 -8.86 9.90
N HIS A 251 30.59 -7.87 10.56
CA HIS A 251 29.88 -6.66 11.02
C HIS A 251 28.66 -6.96 11.93
N LYS A 252 28.61 -8.16 12.53
CA LYS A 252 27.54 -8.54 13.46
C LYS A 252 27.71 -7.85 14.78
N GLU A 253 26.66 -7.16 15.19
CA GLU A 253 26.55 -6.60 16.51
C GLU A 253 25.68 -7.51 17.37
N CYS A 254 26.26 -7.97 18.47
CA CYS A 254 25.59 -8.68 19.54
C CYS A 254 25.57 -7.76 20.77
N TYR A 255 24.37 -7.44 21.26
CA TYR A 255 24.18 -6.56 22.41
C TYR A 255 24.12 -7.38 23.68
N ILE A 256 25.08 -7.19 24.57
CA ILE A 256 25.31 -8.05 25.74
C ILE A 256 25.02 -7.25 27.01
N PHE A 257 24.11 -7.77 27.85
CA PHE A 257 23.66 -7.13 29.08
C PHE A 257 23.80 -8.06 30.29
N ALA A 258 24.33 -7.52 31.39
CA ALA A 258 24.37 -8.17 32.71
C ALA A 258 23.28 -7.58 33.63
N GLY A 259 22.55 -8.44 34.34
CA GLY A 259 21.55 -8.05 35.33
C GLY A 259 22.16 -7.64 36.68
N GLU A 260 21.48 -6.75 37.40
CA GLU A 260 21.77 -6.46 38.80
C GLU A 260 21.03 -7.45 39.70
N ALA A 261 21.58 -7.77 40.87
CA ALA A 261 20.95 -8.71 41.78
C ALA A 261 19.60 -8.19 42.30
N LEU A 262 18.58 -9.06 42.25
CA LEU A 262 17.23 -8.68 42.64
C LEU A 262 17.08 -8.52 44.15
N GLN A 263 17.83 -9.27 44.95
CA GLN A 263 17.74 -9.26 46.41
C GLN A 263 18.70 -8.25 47.06
N MET A 264 18.21 -7.51 48.06
CA MET A 264 19.07 -6.64 48.87
C MET A 264 20.05 -7.45 49.72
N ASN A 265 21.33 -7.08 49.70
CA ASN A 265 22.32 -7.62 50.64
C ASN A 265 23.03 -6.48 51.38
N GLN A 266 22.59 -6.22 52.62
CA GLN A 266 23.14 -5.17 53.47
C GLN A 266 24.62 -5.40 53.82
N ALA A 267 25.06 -6.66 53.92
CA ALA A 267 26.45 -7.00 54.24
C ALA A 267 27.40 -6.73 53.06
N LYS A 268 26.92 -6.93 51.81
CA LYS A 268 27.68 -6.68 50.58
C LYS A 268 27.44 -5.29 49.96
N LYS A 269 26.61 -4.44 50.57
CA LYS A 269 26.16 -3.14 50.00
C LYS A 269 25.51 -3.26 48.61
N VAL A 270 24.85 -4.38 48.34
CA VAL A 270 24.14 -4.60 47.07
C VAL A 270 22.73 -4.03 47.17
N HIS A 271 22.39 -3.13 46.25
CA HIS A 271 21.05 -2.59 46.09
C HIS A 271 20.20 -3.57 45.27
N SER A 272 18.88 -3.58 45.48
CA SER A 272 17.98 -4.38 44.64
C SER A 272 17.78 -3.69 43.31
N GLY A 273 17.99 -4.43 42.22
CA GLY A 273 17.71 -3.95 40.87
C GLY A 273 17.16 -4.99 39.92
N PHE A 274 16.61 -4.52 38.80
CA PHE A 274 16.15 -5.34 37.68
C PHE A 274 16.16 -4.51 36.39
N GLN A 275 15.95 -5.17 35.25
CA GLN A 275 15.98 -4.52 33.95
C GLN A 275 14.73 -4.79 33.12
N VAL A 276 14.36 -3.83 32.30
CA VAL A 276 13.29 -3.93 31.32
C VAL A 276 13.85 -3.65 29.94
N PHE A 277 13.51 -4.48 28.96
CA PHE A 277 13.83 -4.23 27.56
C PHE A 277 12.56 -3.97 26.78
N ILE A 278 12.59 -2.98 25.88
CA ILE A 278 11.57 -2.77 24.86
C ILE A 278 12.25 -2.87 23.50
N ILE A 279 11.89 -3.85 22.70
CA ILE A 279 12.47 -4.09 21.38
C ILE A 279 11.38 -3.90 20.33
N ASN A 280 11.54 -2.93 19.44
CA ASN A 280 10.68 -2.80 18.27
C ASN A 280 11.31 -3.56 17.10
N THR A 281 10.62 -4.59 16.64
CA THR A 281 11.10 -5.50 15.60
C THR A 281 11.02 -4.90 14.19
N GLU A 282 10.14 -3.93 13.96
CA GLU A 282 9.96 -3.29 12.64
C GLU A 282 11.08 -2.30 12.32
N ASN A 283 11.40 -1.41 13.27
CA ASN A 283 12.47 -0.43 13.10
C ASN A 283 13.80 -0.89 13.70
N ARG A 284 13.82 -2.06 14.35
CA ARG A 284 14.99 -2.69 14.96
C ARG A 284 15.67 -1.84 16.04
N ILE A 285 14.90 -0.99 16.74
CA ILE A 285 15.40 -0.18 17.86
C ILE A 285 14.98 -0.83 19.18
N GLY A 286 15.93 -0.96 20.09
CA GLY A 286 15.74 -1.46 21.44
C GLY A 286 16.09 -0.42 22.50
N PHE A 287 15.43 -0.53 23.65
CA PHE A 287 15.69 0.28 24.83
C PHE A 287 15.86 -0.61 26.06
N ASN A 288 16.92 -0.39 26.83
CA ASN A 288 17.12 -0.99 28.16
C ASN A 288 16.81 0.06 29.24
N TYR A 289 15.87 -0.28 30.12
CA TYR A 289 15.36 0.50 31.24
C TYR A 289 15.73 -0.20 32.55
N PRO A 290 16.79 0.22 33.23
CA PRO A 290 17.20 -0.34 34.51
C PRO A 290 16.42 0.30 35.65
N PHE A 291 16.14 -0.46 36.70
CA PHE A 291 15.43 0.00 37.89
C PHE A 291 16.21 -0.34 39.13
N HIS A 292 16.45 0.66 39.99
CA HIS A 292 17.14 0.46 41.27
C HIS A 292 16.22 0.88 42.42
N TRP A 293 16.27 0.11 43.51
CA TRP A 293 15.60 0.44 44.75
C TRP A 293 16.33 1.59 45.47
N ASN A 294 15.65 2.72 45.62
CA ASN A 294 16.22 3.91 46.29
C ASN A 294 15.94 3.97 47.81
N GLY A 295 15.32 2.93 48.38
CA GLY A 295 14.87 2.89 49.77
C GLY A 295 13.35 3.03 49.95
N THR A 296 12.64 3.55 48.94
CA THR A 296 11.17 3.75 48.98
C THR A 296 10.43 3.21 47.77
N ILE A 297 11.00 3.36 46.57
CA ILE A 297 10.44 2.89 45.31
C ILE A 297 11.56 2.37 44.39
N TYR A 298 11.18 1.58 43.38
CA TYR A 298 12.05 1.35 42.23
C TYR A 298 12.05 2.59 41.35
N SER A 299 13.24 3.17 41.17
CA SER A 299 13.46 4.34 40.34
C SER A 299 14.16 3.95 39.04
N GLN A 300 13.60 4.37 37.92
CA GLN A 300 14.18 4.18 36.60
C GLN A 300 15.51 4.92 36.51
N GLN A 301 16.55 4.21 36.10
CA GLN A 301 17.87 4.76 35.81
C GLN A 301 17.96 5.24 34.36
N LYS A 302 19.10 5.83 33.97
CA LYS A 302 19.31 6.29 32.59
C LYS A 302 19.11 5.13 31.61
N GLU A 303 18.15 5.34 30.69
CA GLU A 303 17.87 4.41 29.60
C GLU A 303 19.06 4.29 28.66
N GLN A 304 19.21 3.11 28.07
CA GLN A 304 20.19 2.84 27.02
C GLN A 304 19.45 2.43 25.76
N GLU A 305 19.50 3.28 24.75
CA GLU A 305 19.04 2.96 23.40
C GLU A 305 20.11 2.12 22.70
N PHE A 306 19.67 1.09 22.00
CA PHE A 306 20.50 0.27 21.12
C PHE A 306 19.79 0.02 19.80
N SER A 307 20.53 0.02 18.70
CA SER A 307 19.98 -0.29 17.39
C SER A 307 20.41 -1.69 17.01
N LEU A 308 19.47 -2.63 16.98
CA LEU A 308 19.70 -3.88 16.29
C LEU A 308 19.94 -3.50 14.83
N LYS A 309 21.15 -3.72 14.30
CA LYS A 309 21.36 -3.52 12.87
C LYS A 309 20.43 -4.46 12.13
N GLU A 310 19.95 -4.04 10.96
CA GLU A 310 19.13 -4.89 10.10
C GLU A 310 19.77 -6.30 10.06
N ILE A 311 18.96 -7.37 10.11
CA ILE A 311 19.37 -8.61 9.45
C ILE A 311 19.42 -8.24 7.98
N GLY A 312 20.57 -7.74 7.62
CA GLY A 312 20.95 -7.12 6.38
C GLY A 312 22.45 -7.09 6.48
N HIS A 313 23.03 -8.30 6.41
CA HIS A 313 24.36 -8.63 5.89
C HIS A 313 24.89 -9.97 6.43
N ASN A 314 24.51 -10.46 7.62
CA ASN A 314 25.40 -11.43 8.28
C ASN A 314 25.00 -12.90 8.15
N ASN A 315 23.81 -13.16 7.59
CA ASN A 315 23.49 -14.45 6.98
C ASN A 315 23.40 -14.33 5.44
N LEU A 316 23.81 -13.18 4.87
CA LEU A 316 23.84 -12.96 3.44
C LEU A 316 25.28 -13.00 2.98
N ASP A 317 25.63 -14.06 2.25
CA ASP A 317 26.96 -14.23 1.66
C ASP A 317 27.49 -12.99 0.91
N PHE A 318 26.64 -12.10 0.39
CA PHE A 318 27.02 -10.90 -0.34
C PHE A 318 26.41 -9.63 0.28
N HIS A 319 27.26 -8.67 0.62
CA HIS A 319 26.88 -7.38 1.19
C HIS A 319 26.69 -6.33 0.09
N SER A 320 25.49 -5.78 0.00
CA SER A 320 25.17 -4.71 -0.94
C SER A 320 25.81 -3.37 -0.56
N ASN A 321 26.30 -2.66 -1.57
CA ASN A 321 26.85 -1.32 -1.44
C ASN A 321 25.75 -0.33 -1.01
N GLN A 322 25.94 0.34 0.13
CA GLN A 322 24.93 1.23 0.71
C GLN A 322 24.65 2.50 -0.12
N THR A 323 25.65 3.00 -0.86
CA THR A 323 25.47 4.14 -1.76
C THR A 323 24.58 3.75 -2.93
N PHE A 324 24.79 2.54 -3.47
CA PHE A 324 23.94 1.99 -4.52
C PHE A 324 22.50 1.77 -4.03
N LEU A 325 22.29 1.13 -2.87
CA LEU A 325 20.96 0.93 -2.28
C LEU A 325 20.22 2.25 -2.06
N SER A 326 20.93 3.27 -1.56
CA SER A 326 20.38 4.62 -1.40
C SER A 326 19.91 5.19 -2.73
N SER A 327 20.70 5.04 -3.79
CA SER A 327 20.34 5.53 -5.14
C SER A 327 19.11 4.85 -5.75
N LEU A 328 18.85 3.58 -5.42
CA LEU A 328 17.64 2.88 -5.87
C LEU A 328 16.38 3.42 -5.20
N ASN A 329 16.53 3.83 -3.94
CA ASN A 329 15.45 4.35 -3.11
C ASN A 329 15.26 5.88 -3.25
N ASP A 330 16.05 6.55 -4.09
CA ASP A 330 15.92 7.98 -4.35
C ASP A 330 14.67 8.26 -5.21
N MET A 331 13.88 9.25 -4.79
CA MET A 331 12.73 9.70 -5.55
C MET A 331 13.18 10.56 -6.75
N LYS A 332 13.07 10.01 -7.96
CA LYS A 332 13.44 10.72 -9.21
C LYS A 332 12.46 11.85 -9.59
N LEU A 333 11.24 11.81 -9.07
CA LEU A 333 10.28 12.91 -9.20
C LEU A 333 10.49 13.86 -8.01
N PRO A 334 10.93 15.11 -8.21
CA PRO A 334 11.16 16.03 -7.10
C PRO A 334 9.81 16.39 -6.47
N LEU A 335 9.48 15.76 -5.34
CA LEU A 335 8.29 16.09 -4.57
C LEU A 335 8.66 17.14 -3.51
N PHE A 336 7.98 18.28 -3.55
CA PHE A 336 8.19 19.38 -2.60
C PHE A 336 7.12 19.31 -1.53
N PHE A 337 7.55 19.13 -0.28
CA PHE A 337 6.71 19.17 0.91
C PHE A 337 7.17 20.36 1.78
N ASN A 338 6.35 20.78 2.74
CA ASN A 338 6.58 22.01 3.52
C ASN A 338 7.88 21.99 4.35
N ASP A 339 8.39 20.79 4.64
CA ASP A 339 9.70 20.57 5.25
C ASP A 339 10.68 20.07 4.17
N ASP A 340 11.97 20.42 4.26
CA ASP A 340 13.07 19.90 3.43
C ASP A 340 13.30 18.36 3.56
N LYS A 341 12.25 17.61 3.94
CA LYS A 341 12.19 16.17 4.11
C LYS A 341 12.41 15.48 2.77
N LYS A 342 13.55 14.81 2.64
CA LYS A 342 13.82 13.92 1.51
C LYS A 342 12.95 12.67 1.61
N ILE A 343 12.04 12.51 0.66
CA ILE A 343 11.18 11.33 0.56
C ILE A 343 11.85 10.27 -0.28
N LYS A 344 11.74 9.03 0.21
CA LYS A 344 12.28 7.84 -0.45
C LYS A 344 11.20 7.19 -1.31
N LEU A 345 11.62 6.46 -2.33
CA LEU A 345 10.73 5.72 -3.23
C LEU A 345 9.80 4.78 -2.44
N LYS A 346 10.35 4.03 -1.49
CA LYS A 346 9.60 3.08 -0.65
C LYS A 346 8.45 3.71 0.15
N ASP A 347 8.53 5.00 0.45
CA ASP A 347 7.52 5.69 1.27
C ASP A 347 6.21 5.93 0.50
N ILE A 348 6.28 5.95 -0.83
CA ILE A 348 5.15 6.31 -1.71
C ILE A 348 4.84 5.26 -2.79
N PHE A 349 5.74 4.30 -3.01
CA PHE A 349 5.59 3.31 -4.06
C PHE A 349 4.36 2.41 -3.87
N ILE A 350 3.67 2.11 -4.97
CA ILE A 350 2.56 1.17 -5.03
C ILE A 350 2.85 0.18 -6.16
N TYR A 351 2.82 -1.11 -5.85
CA TYR A 351 2.97 -2.17 -6.85
C TYR A 351 1.84 -2.08 -7.89
N PRO A 352 2.15 -1.89 -9.20
CA PRO A 352 1.13 -1.86 -10.25
C PRO A 352 0.55 -3.26 -10.52
N ASP A 353 -0.65 -3.27 -11.12
CA ASP A 353 -1.22 -4.49 -11.70
C ASP A 353 -0.60 -4.78 -13.07
N ILE A 354 -0.41 -6.06 -13.36
CA ILE A 354 0.18 -6.54 -14.61
C ILE A 354 -0.86 -7.38 -15.36
N GLU A 355 -1.09 -7.03 -16.63
CA GLU A 355 -1.97 -7.77 -17.56
C GLU A 355 -1.16 -8.83 -18.30
N LYS A 356 -1.53 -10.10 -18.18
CA LYS A 356 -0.86 -11.22 -18.85
C LYS A 356 -1.17 -11.19 -20.36
N THR A 357 -0.14 -11.30 -21.20
CA THR A 357 -0.29 -11.15 -22.67
C THR A 357 -0.98 -12.35 -23.35
N ASN A 358 -1.10 -13.51 -22.68
CA ASN A 358 -1.21 -14.80 -23.36
C ASN A 358 -2.48 -15.65 -23.14
N ASP A 359 -3.61 -15.07 -22.73
CA ASP A 359 -4.85 -15.85 -22.57
C ASP A 359 -6.08 -15.11 -23.13
N LEU A 360 -6.17 -15.02 -24.46
CA LEU A 360 -7.38 -14.59 -25.20
C LEU A 360 -8.59 -15.55 -25.01
N LYS A 361 -8.47 -16.60 -24.18
CA LYS A 361 -9.47 -17.67 -24.03
C LYS A 361 -9.91 -17.98 -22.58
N LYS A 362 -9.40 -17.27 -21.57
CA LYS A 362 -9.81 -17.45 -20.15
C LYS A 362 -10.66 -16.29 -19.64
N GLU A 363 -11.43 -16.53 -18.59
CA GLU A 363 -12.23 -15.50 -17.91
C GLU A 363 -11.35 -14.33 -17.45
N LEU A 364 -11.79 -13.10 -17.77
CA LEU A 364 -11.08 -11.82 -17.61
C LEU A 364 -10.44 -11.56 -16.23
N TYR A 365 -10.94 -12.19 -15.16
CA TYR A 365 -10.43 -11.99 -13.80
C TYR A 365 -9.15 -12.79 -13.49
N GLU A 366 -8.82 -13.83 -14.26
CA GLU A 366 -7.60 -14.63 -14.07
C GLU A 366 -6.36 -14.05 -14.79
N ASN A 367 -6.52 -12.98 -15.57
CA ASN A 367 -5.46 -12.44 -16.44
C ASN A 367 -4.63 -11.31 -15.82
N TYR A 368 -4.96 -10.87 -14.60
CA TYR A 368 -4.24 -9.80 -13.91
C TYR A 368 -3.52 -10.30 -12.67
N VAL A 369 -2.33 -9.78 -12.43
CA VAL A 369 -1.55 -10.14 -11.26
C VAL A 369 -0.90 -8.91 -10.64
N ASP A 370 -0.93 -8.82 -9.31
CA ASP A 370 -0.18 -7.81 -8.58
C ASP A 370 1.32 -8.06 -8.79
N SER A 371 2.08 -7.04 -9.17
CA SER A 371 3.51 -7.21 -9.45
C SER A 371 4.34 -7.64 -8.23
N SER A 372 3.85 -7.51 -6.99
CA SER A 372 4.58 -7.98 -5.81
C SER A 372 4.87 -9.49 -5.83
N ILE A 373 4.04 -10.29 -6.52
CA ILE A 373 4.17 -11.76 -6.54
C ILE A 373 5.47 -12.26 -7.18
N PHE A 374 6.12 -11.45 -8.01
CA PHE A 374 7.31 -11.86 -8.75
C PHE A 374 8.56 -11.98 -7.87
N ILE A 375 8.47 -11.57 -6.60
CA ILE A 375 9.52 -11.76 -5.60
C ILE A 375 9.24 -13.00 -4.75
N GLU A 376 8.06 -13.07 -4.13
CA GLU A 376 7.74 -14.05 -3.08
C GLU A 376 7.41 -15.48 -3.59
N SER A 377 6.61 -15.61 -4.66
CA SER A 377 5.90 -16.88 -4.92
C SER A 377 5.65 -17.19 -6.41
N SER A 378 6.52 -16.72 -7.29
CA SER A 378 6.35 -16.92 -8.73
C SER A 378 6.97 -18.24 -9.24
N ASN A 379 6.20 -19.05 -9.95
CA ASN A 379 6.72 -20.22 -10.68
C ASN A 379 7.49 -19.84 -11.95
N TYR A 380 7.55 -18.55 -12.30
CA TYR A 380 8.18 -18.08 -13.54
C TYR A 380 9.67 -17.81 -13.34
N LYS A 381 10.47 -18.41 -14.24
CA LYS A 381 11.93 -18.21 -14.31
C LYS A 381 12.28 -16.90 -15.01
N VAL A 382 11.54 -16.55 -16.06
CA VAL A 382 11.71 -15.28 -16.78
C VAL A 382 10.41 -14.50 -16.72
N VAL A 383 10.51 -13.22 -16.32
CA VAL A 383 9.38 -12.29 -16.25
C VAL A 383 9.70 -11.11 -17.14
N LEU A 384 8.93 -10.92 -18.21
CA LEU A 384 9.07 -9.83 -19.16
C LEU A 384 7.90 -8.87 -19.02
N LEU A 385 8.20 -7.64 -18.62
CA LEU A 385 7.25 -6.60 -18.29
C LEU A 385 7.30 -5.47 -19.33
N GLU A 386 6.19 -5.30 -20.06
CA GLU A 386 6.01 -4.19 -20.99
C GLU A 386 5.56 -2.96 -20.23
N GLY A 387 5.97 -1.79 -20.68
CA GLY A 387 5.27 -0.59 -20.28
C GLY A 387 5.59 0.58 -21.16
N GLU A 388 4.63 1.49 -21.28
CA GLU A 388 4.78 2.76 -21.99
C GLU A 388 5.84 3.64 -21.32
N ASN A 389 6.24 4.72 -22.01
CA ASN A 389 7.11 5.73 -21.42
C ASN A 389 6.45 6.32 -20.17
N GLN A 390 7.18 6.38 -19.05
CA GLN A 390 6.68 6.86 -17.75
C GLN A 390 5.70 5.92 -17.01
N SER A 391 5.54 4.67 -17.44
CA SER A 391 4.71 3.68 -16.71
C SER A 391 5.27 3.25 -15.34
N GLY A 392 6.52 3.58 -15.03
CA GLY A 392 7.17 3.23 -13.77
C GLY A 392 8.09 2.00 -13.82
N LYS A 393 8.45 1.49 -15.02
CA LYS A 393 9.36 0.33 -15.22
C LYS A 393 10.58 0.32 -14.29
N SER A 394 11.40 1.37 -14.31
CA SER A 394 12.61 1.44 -13.48
C SER A 394 12.29 1.54 -11.99
N SER A 395 11.23 2.25 -11.59
CA SER A 395 10.81 2.32 -10.19
C SER A 395 10.33 0.96 -9.66
N LEU A 396 9.64 0.19 -10.51
CA LEU A 396 9.21 -1.17 -10.19
C LEU A 396 10.40 -2.10 -9.97
N ILE A 397 11.36 -2.12 -10.89
CA ILE A 397 12.59 -2.91 -10.74
C ILE A 397 13.38 -2.49 -9.50
N ASN A 398 13.55 -1.19 -9.24
CA ASN A 398 14.26 -0.70 -8.06
C ASN A 398 13.59 -1.21 -6.76
N MET A 399 12.26 -1.15 -6.68
CA MET A 399 11.54 -1.60 -5.49
C MET A 399 11.59 -3.11 -5.33
N MET A 400 11.45 -3.86 -6.42
CA MET A 400 11.64 -5.30 -6.46
C MET A 400 13.06 -5.74 -6.05
N TYR A 401 14.08 -4.97 -6.44
CA TYR A 401 15.46 -5.20 -6.03
C TYR A 401 15.59 -5.07 -4.52
N LEU A 402 15.10 -3.96 -3.95
CA LEU A 402 15.13 -3.73 -2.50
C LEU A 402 14.36 -4.82 -1.73
N ASP A 403 13.17 -5.19 -2.20
CA ASP A 403 12.37 -6.24 -1.56
C ASP A 403 13.02 -7.62 -1.69
N SER A 404 13.74 -7.90 -2.78
CA SER A 404 14.46 -9.18 -2.91
C SER A 404 15.57 -9.35 -1.87
N ILE A 405 16.21 -8.26 -1.45
CA ILE A 405 17.21 -8.28 -0.36
C ILE A 405 16.53 -8.62 0.97
N LEU A 406 15.36 -8.03 1.26
CA LEU A 406 14.58 -8.36 2.46
C LEU A 406 14.19 -9.85 2.51
N HIS A 407 14.01 -10.49 1.36
CA HIS A 407 13.73 -11.93 1.21
C HIS A 407 14.99 -12.81 1.10
N GLN A 408 16.15 -12.30 1.52
CA GLN A 408 17.42 -13.00 1.51
C GLN A 408 17.87 -13.53 0.13
N LYS A 409 17.59 -12.77 -0.93
CA LYS A 409 18.09 -13.02 -2.29
C LYS A 409 19.28 -12.11 -2.61
N PHE A 410 20.06 -12.50 -3.62
CA PHE A 410 21.25 -11.79 -4.10
C PHE A 410 20.98 -11.21 -5.50
N PRO A 411 20.28 -10.07 -5.59
CA PRO A 411 19.89 -9.49 -6.86
C PRO A 411 21.04 -8.78 -7.59
N LEU A 412 21.03 -8.79 -8.91
CA LEU A 412 21.94 -8.00 -9.73
C LEU A 412 21.12 -7.16 -10.71
N LEU A 413 21.34 -5.85 -10.74
CA LEU A 413 20.62 -4.92 -11.63
C LEU A 413 21.49 -4.49 -12.82
N ILE A 414 20.99 -4.60 -14.04
CA ILE A 414 21.72 -4.23 -15.25
C ILE A 414 20.84 -3.40 -16.18
N ASN A 415 21.39 -2.34 -16.76
CA ASN A 415 20.73 -1.60 -17.83
C ASN A 415 20.93 -2.31 -19.19
N GLY A 416 19.87 -2.43 -20.00
CA GLY A 416 19.91 -3.05 -21.32
C GLY A 416 21.02 -2.52 -22.24
N LYS A 417 21.36 -1.23 -22.16
CA LYS A 417 22.44 -0.58 -22.94
C LYS A 417 23.83 -1.21 -22.73
N CYS A 418 24.03 -1.91 -21.62
CA CYS A 418 25.30 -2.58 -21.35
C CYS A 418 25.54 -3.79 -22.26
N PHE A 419 24.47 -4.36 -22.85
CA PHE A 419 24.56 -5.47 -23.80
C PHE A 419 24.80 -4.96 -25.22
N LYS A 420 26.08 -4.77 -25.57
CA LYS A 420 26.52 -4.40 -26.93
C LYS A 420 26.93 -5.59 -27.81
N LYS A 421 27.27 -6.71 -27.17
CA LYS A 421 27.74 -7.95 -27.79
C LYS A 421 27.13 -9.13 -27.03
N MET A 422 27.30 -10.34 -27.56
CA MET A 422 26.87 -11.61 -26.94
C MET A 422 27.67 -12.04 -25.69
N GLU A 423 28.49 -11.14 -25.15
CA GLU A 423 29.35 -11.36 -23.96
C GLU A 423 28.59 -10.92 -22.70
N ILE A 424 28.43 -11.84 -21.74
CA ILE A 424 27.67 -11.58 -20.49
C ILE A 424 28.55 -11.29 -19.29
N ASP A 425 29.77 -11.82 -19.24
CA ASP A 425 30.61 -11.76 -18.05
C ASP A 425 31.01 -10.33 -17.70
N LYS A 426 31.52 -9.55 -18.66
CA LYS A 426 31.91 -8.15 -18.42
C LYS A 426 30.76 -7.27 -17.92
N PRO A 427 29.55 -7.26 -18.53
CA PRO A 427 28.42 -6.53 -17.99
C PRO A 427 28.03 -6.96 -16.56
N LEU A 428 28.02 -8.27 -16.29
CA LEU A 428 27.67 -8.82 -14.97
C LEU A 428 28.71 -8.42 -13.91
N GLU A 429 30.00 -8.57 -14.22
CA GLU A 429 31.11 -8.22 -13.34
C GLU A 429 31.09 -6.74 -12.98
N LYS A 430 30.94 -5.87 -13.98
CA LYS A 430 30.85 -4.42 -13.76
C LYS A 430 29.68 -4.06 -12.86
N ALA A 431 28.51 -4.66 -13.10
CA ALA A 431 27.33 -4.45 -12.28
C ALA A 431 27.55 -4.94 -10.85
N PHE A 432 28.23 -6.08 -10.67
CA PHE A 432 28.50 -6.64 -9.36
C PHE A 432 29.42 -5.74 -8.53
N ILE A 433 30.52 -5.25 -9.13
CA ILE A 433 31.47 -4.34 -8.47
C ILE A 433 30.79 -3.03 -8.04
N GLU A 434 29.80 -2.56 -8.78
CA GLU A 434 29.03 -1.36 -8.42
C GLU A 434 28.04 -1.61 -7.27
N GLN A 435 27.57 -2.86 -7.11
CA GLN A 435 26.42 -3.20 -6.26
C GLN A 435 26.79 -3.91 -4.97
N TYR A 436 27.98 -4.51 -4.87
CA TYR A 436 28.42 -5.32 -3.74
C TYR A 436 29.84 -4.92 -3.30
N GLU A 437 30.17 -5.15 -2.03
CA GLU A 437 31.43 -4.65 -1.44
C GLU A 437 32.32 -5.70 -0.74
N ASN A 438 31.77 -6.85 -0.32
CA ASN A 438 32.47 -7.80 0.57
C ASN A 438 33.11 -9.01 -0.12
N LYS A 439 32.72 -9.35 -1.36
CA LYS A 439 33.20 -10.54 -2.09
C LYS A 439 33.53 -10.20 -3.54
N SER A 440 34.26 -11.08 -4.21
CA SER A 440 34.58 -10.97 -5.63
C SER A 440 33.44 -11.49 -6.52
N PHE A 441 33.44 -11.06 -7.79
CA PHE A 441 32.50 -11.59 -8.79
C PHE A 441 32.72 -13.10 -9.05
N GLU A 442 33.95 -13.58 -8.88
CA GLU A 442 34.28 -15.01 -9.00
C GLU A 442 33.58 -15.84 -7.92
N GLU A 443 33.56 -15.36 -6.67
CA GLU A 443 32.79 -15.97 -5.58
C GLU A 443 31.28 -15.91 -5.85
N TYR A 444 30.79 -14.78 -6.38
CA TYR A 444 29.39 -14.65 -6.79
C TYR A 444 29.00 -15.67 -7.85
N ASN A 445 29.85 -15.94 -8.83
CA ASN A 445 29.57 -16.96 -9.85
C ASN A 445 29.50 -18.38 -9.28
N GLN A 446 30.30 -18.70 -8.26
CA GLN A 446 30.35 -20.02 -7.62
C GLN A 446 29.19 -20.28 -6.65
N TYR A 447 28.49 -19.23 -6.22
CA TYR A 447 27.39 -19.37 -5.27
C TYR A 447 26.14 -20.04 -5.87
N SER A 448 25.24 -20.56 -5.03
CA SER A 448 24.00 -21.20 -5.51
C SER A 448 23.14 -20.25 -6.35
N ASN A 449 22.70 -20.71 -7.52
CA ASN A 449 21.86 -19.94 -8.42
C ASN A 449 20.45 -19.71 -7.86
N GLU A 450 19.98 -20.56 -6.93
CA GLU A 450 18.65 -20.51 -6.30
C GLU A 450 18.38 -19.21 -5.51
N CYS A 451 19.45 -18.55 -5.10
CA CYS A 451 19.39 -17.28 -4.37
C CYS A 451 19.68 -16.07 -5.27
N LYS A 452 20.08 -16.25 -6.53
CA LYS A 452 20.45 -15.15 -7.44
C LYS A 452 19.26 -14.74 -8.31
N ILE A 453 18.99 -13.44 -8.35
CA ILE A 453 17.97 -12.83 -9.21
C ILE A 453 18.64 -11.80 -10.12
N LEU A 454 18.31 -11.79 -11.40
CA LEU A 454 18.79 -10.79 -12.34
C LEU A 454 17.66 -9.83 -12.70
N PHE A 455 17.90 -8.54 -12.58
CA PHE A 455 17.03 -7.48 -13.06
C PHE A 455 17.65 -6.82 -14.29
N ILE A 456 16.91 -6.73 -15.38
CA ILE A 456 17.32 -6.04 -16.61
C ILE A 456 16.36 -4.87 -16.88
N ASP A 457 16.84 -3.64 -16.69
CA ASP A 457 16.06 -2.43 -16.97
C ASP A 457 16.20 -2.01 -18.43
N ASN A 458 15.06 -1.83 -19.11
CA ASN A 458 14.95 -1.29 -20.48
C ASN A 458 15.73 -2.07 -21.54
N LEU A 459 15.41 -3.36 -21.72
CA LEU A 459 16.10 -4.28 -22.64
C LEU A 459 16.13 -3.79 -24.11
N ASN A 460 15.09 -3.08 -24.54
CA ASN A 460 14.99 -2.44 -25.87
C ASN A 460 16.13 -1.47 -26.19
N SER A 461 16.92 -1.06 -25.20
CA SER A 461 18.09 -0.23 -25.41
C SER A 461 19.40 -1.00 -25.66
N ALA A 462 19.34 -2.33 -25.68
CA ALA A 462 20.44 -3.18 -26.12
C ALA A 462 20.64 -3.05 -27.64
N GLU A 463 21.89 -2.95 -28.09
CA GLU A 463 22.25 -2.91 -29.51
C GLU A 463 22.30 -4.34 -30.10
N LEU A 464 21.27 -5.15 -29.83
CA LEU A 464 21.18 -6.56 -30.21
C LEU A 464 19.90 -6.83 -30.99
N ASN A 465 19.97 -7.72 -31.98
CA ASN A 465 18.78 -8.21 -32.68
C ASN A 465 18.04 -9.26 -31.84
N ASN A 466 16.79 -9.59 -32.22
CA ASN A 466 15.94 -10.53 -31.48
C ASN A 466 16.60 -11.91 -31.28
N LYS A 467 17.33 -12.42 -32.27
CA LYS A 467 18.02 -13.72 -32.17
C LYS A 467 19.13 -13.67 -31.11
N SER A 468 19.91 -12.60 -31.10
CA SER A 468 20.95 -12.35 -30.10
C SER A 468 20.39 -12.19 -28.70
N ILE A 469 19.24 -11.53 -28.54
CA ILE A 469 18.56 -11.39 -27.25
C ILE A 469 18.14 -12.76 -26.69
N LEU A 470 17.62 -13.66 -27.52
CA LEU A 470 17.23 -15.00 -27.07
C LEU A 470 18.43 -15.84 -26.62
N GLU A 471 19.51 -15.82 -27.39
CA GLU A 471 20.75 -16.50 -27.02
C GLU A 471 21.35 -15.90 -25.73
N LEU A 472 21.22 -14.59 -25.53
CA LEU A 472 21.62 -13.90 -24.30
C LEU A 472 20.81 -14.42 -23.11
N LEU A 473 19.48 -14.47 -23.20
CA LEU A 473 18.60 -14.92 -22.12
C LEU A 473 18.85 -16.38 -21.74
N LYS A 474 19.06 -17.26 -22.73
CA LYS A 474 19.44 -18.66 -22.48
C LYS A 474 20.73 -18.80 -21.69
N LYS A 475 21.73 -17.95 -21.94
CA LYS A 475 22.98 -17.97 -21.15
C LYS A 475 22.76 -17.49 -19.71
N LEU A 476 21.90 -16.48 -19.52
CA LEU A 476 21.60 -15.92 -18.21
C LEU A 476 20.77 -16.88 -17.35
N GLU A 477 19.84 -17.63 -17.94
CA GLU A 477 19.01 -18.61 -17.22
C GLU A 477 19.82 -19.72 -16.54
N ASN A 478 21.02 -20.01 -17.02
CA ASN A 478 21.89 -21.00 -16.40
C ASN A 478 22.59 -20.46 -15.13
N ARG A 479 22.49 -19.16 -14.85
CA ARG A 479 23.19 -18.49 -13.74
C ARG A 479 22.27 -17.87 -12.70
N PHE A 480 20.99 -17.68 -13.03
CA PHE A 480 20.02 -17.01 -12.16
C PHE A 480 18.77 -17.86 -12.00
N SER A 481 18.25 -17.92 -10.76
CA SER A 481 16.97 -18.57 -10.47
C SER A 481 15.80 -17.84 -11.11
N ARG A 482 15.90 -16.51 -11.23
CA ARG A 482 14.88 -15.66 -11.82
C ARG A 482 15.49 -14.48 -12.56
N ILE A 483 14.90 -14.12 -13.69
CA ILE A 483 15.28 -12.96 -14.51
C ILE A 483 14.04 -12.10 -14.71
N ILE A 484 14.07 -10.85 -14.25
CA ILE A 484 12.98 -9.88 -14.39
C ILE A 484 13.45 -8.77 -15.32
N ILE A 485 12.70 -8.54 -16.39
CA ILE A 485 13.09 -7.70 -17.51
C ILE A 485 11.99 -6.68 -17.75
N THR A 486 12.37 -5.43 -17.99
CA THR A 486 11.44 -4.42 -18.51
C THR A 486 11.80 -4.00 -19.93
N THR A 487 10.78 -3.72 -20.75
CA THR A 487 10.94 -3.29 -22.15
C THR A 487 9.80 -2.33 -22.54
N SER A 488 9.99 -1.55 -23.61
CA SER A 488 8.93 -0.72 -24.20
C SER A 488 7.94 -1.50 -25.07
N SER A 489 8.39 -2.61 -25.68
CA SER A 489 7.58 -3.48 -26.53
C SER A 489 8.02 -4.94 -26.32
N ILE A 490 7.06 -5.85 -26.14
CA ILE A 490 7.34 -7.28 -26.00
C ILE A 490 7.14 -8.04 -27.32
N TYR A 491 6.32 -7.55 -28.26
CA TYR A 491 5.85 -8.28 -29.46
C TYR A 491 6.96 -8.95 -30.29
N ASN A 492 8.12 -8.31 -30.40
CA ASN A 492 9.26 -8.81 -31.17
C ASN A 492 9.98 -10.02 -30.52
N ILE A 493 9.70 -10.30 -29.25
CA ILE A 493 10.44 -11.26 -28.41
C ILE A 493 9.53 -12.39 -27.87
N ILE A 494 8.22 -12.16 -27.68
CA ILE A 494 7.26 -13.12 -27.08
C ILE A 494 7.28 -14.47 -27.78
N SER A 495 6.95 -14.49 -29.07
CA SER A 495 6.65 -15.73 -29.81
C SER A 495 7.85 -16.68 -29.85
N VAL A 496 9.05 -16.12 -29.81
CA VAL A 496 10.29 -16.89 -29.82
C VAL A 496 10.73 -17.28 -28.39
N LEU A 497 10.45 -16.45 -27.38
CA LEU A 497 10.70 -16.81 -25.98
C LEU A 497 9.79 -17.95 -25.52
N GLU A 498 8.48 -17.86 -25.76
CA GLU A 498 7.53 -18.88 -25.31
C GLU A 498 7.74 -20.24 -25.97
N SER A 499 8.29 -20.26 -27.20
CA SER A 499 8.62 -21.50 -27.89
C SER A 499 9.96 -22.11 -27.47
N THR A 500 10.85 -21.35 -26.83
CA THR A 500 12.22 -21.81 -26.51
C THR A 500 12.54 -21.91 -25.04
N THR A 501 11.70 -21.35 -24.17
CA THR A 501 11.95 -21.22 -22.73
C THR A 501 10.72 -21.63 -21.93
N LYS A 502 10.95 -22.49 -20.93
CA LYS A 502 9.88 -22.94 -20.02
C LYS A 502 9.68 -21.89 -18.92
N ASP A 503 8.44 -21.78 -18.44
CA ASP A 503 8.08 -20.95 -17.28
C ASP A 503 8.36 -19.43 -17.48
N VAL A 504 7.97 -18.91 -18.64
CA VAL A 504 8.03 -17.48 -18.98
C VAL A 504 6.71 -16.79 -18.65
N PHE A 505 6.78 -15.64 -18.00
CA PHE A 505 5.68 -14.70 -17.85
C PHE A 505 5.90 -13.48 -18.74
N CYS A 506 4.90 -13.15 -19.55
CA CYS A 506 4.84 -11.92 -20.33
C CYS A 506 3.62 -11.12 -19.88
N GLY A 507 3.81 -9.85 -19.55
CA GLY A 507 2.69 -9.00 -19.22
C GLY A 507 2.96 -7.50 -19.33
N LYS A 508 1.88 -6.73 -19.44
CA LYS A 508 1.89 -5.27 -19.58
C LYS A 508 1.61 -4.59 -18.24
N ILE A 509 2.44 -3.63 -17.86
CA ILE A 509 2.26 -2.77 -16.68
C ILE A 509 1.06 -1.85 -16.93
N LEU A 510 0.03 -2.01 -16.11
CA LEU A 510 -1.18 -1.20 -16.20
C LEU A 510 -1.08 0.12 -15.44
N PRO A 511 -1.82 1.15 -15.88
CA PRO A 511 -2.11 2.31 -15.05
C PRO A 511 -2.80 1.91 -13.74
N LEU A 512 -2.63 2.70 -12.66
CA LEU A 512 -3.23 2.36 -11.38
C LEU A 512 -4.76 2.42 -11.44
N GLY A 513 -5.41 1.31 -11.09
CA GLY A 513 -6.86 1.25 -10.84
C GLY A 513 -7.27 2.20 -9.71
N HIS A 514 -8.57 2.42 -9.57
CA HIS A 514 -9.19 3.29 -8.58
C HIS A 514 -8.75 2.96 -7.15
N LYS A 515 -8.63 1.68 -6.75
CA LYS A 515 -8.15 1.30 -5.41
C LYS A 515 -6.70 1.75 -5.19
N LYS A 516 -5.78 1.31 -6.05
CA LYS A 516 -4.35 1.62 -5.93
C LYS A 516 -4.05 3.11 -6.08
N ARG A 517 -4.79 3.80 -6.95
CA ARG A 517 -4.72 5.26 -7.09
C ARG A 517 -5.15 5.98 -5.81
N ASN A 518 -6.25 5.55 -5.18
CA ASN A 518 -6.65 6.10 -3.89
C ASN A 518 -5.57 5.87 -2.83
N LYS A 519 -4.93 4.70 -2.82
CA LYS A 519 -3.83 4.40 -1.89
C LYS A 519 -2.61 5.29 -2.10
N LEU A 520 -2.23 5.56 -3.35
CA LEU A 520 -1.15 6.50 -3.67
C LEU A 520 -1.44 7.91 -3.15
N ILE A 521 -2.68 8.41 -3.34
CA ILE A 521 -3.12 9.72 -2.85
C ILE A 521 -3.13 9.76 -1.31
N GLU A 522 -3.57 8.66 -0.69
CA GLU A 522 -3.53 8.50 0.76
C GLU A 522 -2.10 8.61 1.29
N ASN A 523 -1.16 7.83 0.74
CA ASN A 523 0.24 7.85 1.12
C ASN A 523 0.85 9.24 0.93
N TYR A 524 0.55 9.92 -0.17
CA TYR A 524 0.98 11.30 -0.43
C TYR A 524 0.53 12.26 0.68
N HIS A 525 -0.76 12.20 1.08
CA HIS A 525 -1.27 13.07 2.14
C HIS A 525 -0.68 12.75 3.51
N ARG A 526 -0.43 11.46 3.82
CA ARG A 526 0.25 11.07 5.07
C ARG A 526 1.67 11.61 5.14
N LEU A 527 2.38 11.63 4.02
CA LEU A 527 3.74 12.17 3.95
C LEU A 527 3.79 13.70 4.04
N ASN A 528 2.76 14.39 3.55
CA ASN A 528 2.64 15.86 3.59
C ASN A 528 2.13 16.42 4.93
N GLU A 529 1.68 15.56 5.84
CA GLU A 529 1.09 16.02 7.10
C GLU A 529 2.18 16.16 8.17
N GLU A 530 2.39 17.38 8.68
CA GLU A 530 3.39 17.69 9.71
C GLU A 530 3.06 16.98 11.05
N ASN A 531 1.76 16.81 11.36
CA ASN A 531 1.30 16.13 12.57
C ASN A 531 0.10 15.20 12.30
N PRO A 532 0.33 13.99 11.75
CA PRO A 532 -0.73 13.06 11.37
C PRO A 532 -1.60 12.60 12.55
N TYR A 533 -1.11 12.72 13.79
CA TYR A 533 -1.84 12.33 15.00
C TYR A 533 -2.86 13.37 15.47
N SER A 534 -2.80 14.60 14.97
CA SER A 534 -3.71 15.70 15.34
C SER A 534 -4.97 15.78 14.46
N ILE A 535 -4.96 15.11 13.30
CA ILE A 535 -6.07 15.11 12.35
C ILE A 535 -6.98 13.92 12.60
N THR A 536 -8.29 14.20 12.71
CA THR A 536 -9.30 13.13 12.80
C THR A 536 -9.36 12.31 11.51
N GLU A 537 -9.60 11.01 11.59
CA GLU A 537 -9.75 10.12 10.44
C GLU A 537 -10.77 10.64 9.39
N GLN A 538 -11.85 11.30 9.83
CA GLN A 538 -12.83 11.91 8.93
C GLN A 538 -12.25 13.03 8.06
N ILE A 539 -11.44 13.92 8.63
CA ILE A 539 -10.82 15.02 7.87
C ILE A 539 -9.85 14.44 6.85
N PHE A 540 -9.06 13.44 7.25
CA PHE A 540 -8.12 12.77 6.37
C PHE A 540 -8.82 12.01 5.23
N LEU A 541 -9.91 11.31 5.54
CA LEU A 541 -10.78 10.65 4.55
C LEU A 541 -11.40 11.65 3.57
N GLU A 542 -11.89 12.79 4.06
CA GLU A 542 -12.43 13.87 3.21
C GLU A 542 -11.35 14.46 2.30
N LYS A 543 -10.17 14.77 2.83
CA LYS A 543 -9.02 15.28 2.05
C LYS A 543 -8.62 14.30 0.93
N THR A 544 -8.57 13.01 1.26
CA THR A 544 -8.25 11.93 0.30
C THR A 544 -9.33 11.81 -0.78
N LYS A 545 -10.62 11.85 -0.40
CA LYS A 545 -11.75 11.85 -1.35
C LYS A 545 -11.71 13.05 -2.29
N ASP A 546 -11.53 14.24 -1.74
CA ASP A 546 -11.52 15.48 -2.51
C ASP A 546 -10.36 15.47 -3.52
N SER A 547 -9.14 15.12 -3.09
CA SER A 547 -7.99 14.99 -4.00
C SER A 547 -8.17 13.88 -5.03
N TYR A 548 -8.76 12.75 -4.65
CA TYR A 548 -9.08 11.67 -5.59
C TYR A 548 -10.03 12.13 -6.69
N GLU A 549 -11.11 12.84 -6.34
CA GLU A 549 -12.07 13.37 -7.31
C GLU A 549 -11.42 14.44 -8.22
N GLN A 550 -10.54 15.28 -7.66
CA GLN A 550 -9.78 16.27 -8.44
C GLN A 550 -8.81 15.61 -9.42
N VAL A 551 -8.07 14.58 -8.98
CA VAL A 551 -7.17 13.79 -9.83
C VAL A 551 -7.96 13.05 -10.91
N GLN A 552 -9.09 12.41 -10.56
CA GLN A 552 -9.95 11.74 -11.53
C GLN A 552 -10.50 12.71 -12.58
N THR A 553 -10.89 13.92 -12.16
CA THR A 553 -11.36 14.96 -13.08
C THR A 553 -10.25 15.34 -14.07
N PHE A 554 -9.00 15.47 -13.61
CA PHE A 554 -7.86 15.82 -14.45
C PHE A 554 -7.41 14.69 -15.39
N LEU A 555 -7.41 13.45 -14.91
CA LEU A 555 -7.06 12.30 -15.75
C LEU A 555 -8.04 12.13 -16.92
N GLY A 556 -9.26 12.67 -16.78
CA GLY A 556 -10.33 12.56 -17.76
C GLY A 556 -10.79 11.12 -17.96
N ASP A 557 -11.75 10.92 -18.84
CA ASP A 557 -12.11 9.57 -19.28
C ASP A 557 -11.01 9.07 -20.24
N LYS A 558 -9.99 8.42 -19.68
CA LYS A 558 -8.82 7.82 -20.39
C LYS A 558 -7.94 8.81 -21.19
N LEU A 559 -7.99 10.11 -20.87
CA LEU A 559 -7.12 11.11 -21.52
C LEU A 559 -5.65 10.97 -21.11
N ILE A 560 -5.42 10.79 -19.81
CA ILE A 560 -4.11 10.58 -19.22
C ILE A 560 -4.14 9.25 -18.47
N PRO A 561 -3.19 8.35 -18.71
CA PRO A 561 -3.10 7.13 -17.93
C PRO A 561 -2.80 7.47 -16.46
N SER A 562 -3.42 6.75 -15.53
CA SER A 562 -3.21 6.90 -14.09
C SER A 562 -1.89 6.31 -13.58
N TYR A 563 -0.79 6.50 -14.32
CA TYR A 563 0.54 6.14 -13.84
C TYR A 563 0.96 7.04 -12.67
N PRO A 564 1.79 6.54 -11.73
CA PRO A 564 2.15 7.27 -10.53
C PRO A 564 2.70 8.69 -10.80
N ILE A 565 3.51 8.87 -11.84
CA ILE A 565 4.07 10.19 -12.17
C ILE A 565 2.99 11.22 -12.45
N PHE A 566 1.92 10.86 -13.19
CA PHE A 566 0.86 11.80 -13.53
C PHE A 566 0.05 12.15 -12.29
N VAL A 567 -0.34 11.16 -11.50
CA VAL A 567 -1.09 11.35 -10.25
C VAL A 567 -0.32 12.25 -9.29
N LEU A 568 0.97 11.97 -9.05
CA LEU A 568 1.81 12.74 -8.13
C LEU A 568 2.08 14.15 -8.66
N SER A 569 2.35 14.31 -9.95
CA SER A 569 2.53 15.64 -10.55
C SER A 569 1.28 16.51 -10.42
N ILE A 570 0.08 15.94 -10.56
CA ILE A 570 -1.19 16.65 -10.37
C ILE A 570 -1.36 17.09 -8.91
N LEU A 571 -1.11 16.20 -7.96
CA LEU A 571 -1.22 16.53 -6.53
C LEU A 571 -0.23 17.64 -6.15
N GLN A 572 0.99 17.57 -6.67
CA GLN A 572 2.03 18.55 -6.41
C GLN A 572 1.69 19.91 -7.04
N SER A 573 1.26 19.94 -8.30
CA SER A 573 0.90 21.20 -8.95
C SER A 573 -0.27 21.88 -8.23
N MET A 574 -1.26 21.11 -7.75
CA MET A 574 -2.35 21.63 -6.92
C MET A 574 -1.87 22.31 -5.63
N ASN A 575 -0.79 21.82 -5.02
CA ASN A 575 -0.19 22.43 -3.82
C ASN A 575 0.72 23.63 -4.14
N LEU A 576 1.31 23.67 -5.34
CA LEU A 576 2.25 24.72 -5.77
C LEU A 576 1.60 25.92 -6.45
N VAL A 577 0.32 25.86 -6.85
CA VAL A 577 -0.37 27.01 -7.48
C VAL A 577 -0.39 28.19 -6.50
N LYS A 578 0.58 29.09 -6.65
CA LYS A 578 0.58 30.40 -5.99
C LYS A 578 -0.47 31.30 -6.65
N PRO A 579 -1.23 32.11 -5.89
CA PRO A 579 -2.38 32.87 -6.36
C PRO A 579 -2.09 34.03 -7.34
N ASN A 580 -0.94 34.07 -8.03
CA ASN A 580 -0.50 35.25 -8.80
C ASN A 580 -0.55 35.14 -10.34
N ASN A 581 -0.81 33.97 -10.95
CA ASN A 581 -0.97 33.87 -12.42
C ASN A 581 -2.44 33.64 -12.82
N TYR A 582 -3.16 34.73 -13.09
CA TYR A 582 -4.62 34.80 -13.30
C TYR A 582 -5.13 34.53 -14.74
N GLU A 583 -4.27 34.07 -15.64
CA GLU A 583 -4.67 33.86 -17.05
C GLU A 583 -5.27 32.47 -17.32
N GLN A 584 -4.79 31.42 -16.63
CA GLN A 584 -5.25 30.05 -16.83
C GLN A 584 -5.98 29.50 -15.59
N THR A 585 -6.88 28.54 -15.78
CA THR A 585 -7.44 27.78 -14.66
C THR A 585 -6.33 26.98 -13.95
N SER A 586 -6.51 26.66 -12.67
CA SER A 586 -5.59 25.79 -11.92
C SER A 586 -5.33 24.46 -12.65
N TYR A 587 -6.31 23.95 -13.38
CA TYR A 587 -6.20 22.73 -14.18
C TYR A 587 -5.40 22.91 -15.48
N GLY A 588 -5.56 24.02 -16.21
CA GLY A 588 -4.75 24.30 -17.41
C GLY A 588 -3.26 24.39 -17.09
N TYR A 589 -2.93 24.98 -15.94
CA TYR A 589 -1.56 25.04 -15.41
C TYR A 589 -0.95 23.66 -15.16
N CYS A 590 -1.72 22.68 -14.70
CA CYS A 590 -1.23 21.32 -14.45
C CYS A 590 -0.79 20.62 -15.76
N TYR A 591 -1.58 20.72 -16.84
CA TYR A 591 -1.20 20.15 -18.14
C TYR A 591 0.02 20.86 -18.73
N GLN A 592 0.06 22.19 -18.64
CA GLN A 592 1.22 22.96 -19.08
C GLN A 592 2.48 22.59 -18.28
N SER A 593 2.35 22.34 -16.97
CA SER A 593 3.45 21.92 -16.11
C SER A 593 4.04 20.56 -16.50
N LEU A 594 3.20 19.61 -16.94
CA LEU A 594 3.66 18.32 -17.45
C LEU A 594 4.46 18.47 -18.75
N ILE A 595 3.99 19.29 -19.68
CA ILE A 595 4.69 19.60 -20.93
C ILE A 595 6.00 20.35 -20.64
N HIS A 596 5.95 21.35 -19.74
CA HIS A 596 7.11 22.10 -19.29
C HIS A 596 8.15 21.19 -18.65
N PHE A 597 7.75 20.26 -17.78
CA PHE A 597 8.64 19.28 -17.17
C PHE A 597 9.30 18.37 -18.22
N ALA A 598 8.55 17.92 -19.24
CA ALA A 598 9.11 17.13 -20.32
C ALA A 598 10.18 17.91 -21.12
N LEU A 599 9.96 19.19 -21.39
CA LEU A 599 10.92 20.05 -22.09
C LEU A 599 12.14 20.40 -21.22
N ALA A 600 11.92 20.87 -20.00
CA ALA A 600 12.96 21.35 -19.09
C ALA A 600 13.80 20.21 -18.50
N ALA A 601 13.16 19.21 -17.88
CA ALA A 601 13.86 18.18 -17.11
C ALA A 601 14.38 17.03 -17.99
N LYS A 602 13.59 16.56 -18.96
CA LYS A 602 14.00 15.43 -19.82
C LYS A 602 14.84 15.88 -21.01
N ALA A 603 14.35 16.83 -21.79
CA ALA A 603 15.07 17.32 -22.97
C ALA A 603 16.17 18.33 -22.65
N LYS A 604 16.26 18.80 -21.39
CA LYS A 604 17.25 19.80 -20.93
C LYS A 604 17.21 21.07 -21.80
N ILE A 605 16.02 21.54 -22.12
CA ILE A 605 15.80 22.83 -22.79
C ILE A 605 15.89 23.92 -21.73
N LYS A 606 16.55 25.03 -22.06
CA LYS A 606 16.65 26.17 -21.14
C LYS A 606 15.29 26.84 -20.99
N ASN A 607 15.00 27.36 -19.80
CA ASN A 607 13.71 27.99 -19.53
C ASN A 607 13.38 29.17 -20.47
N GLU A 608 14.38 29.88 -20.96
CA GLU A 608 14.23 30.99 -21.94
C GLU A 608 13.67 30.55 -23.30
N ASP A 609 13.89 29.28 -23.69
CA ASP A 609 13.49 28.76 -25.00
C ASP A 609 12.17 27.98 -24.95
N ILE A 610 11.63 27.67 -23.76
CA ILE A 610 10.48 26.76 -23.61
C ILE A 610 9.25 27.27 -24.37
N ASP A 611 8.95 28.57 -24.32
CA ASP A 611 7.80 29.14 -25.01
C ASP A 611 7.90 28.98 -26.53
N THR A 612 9.12 29.05 -27.09
CA THR A 612 9.39 28.78 -28.51
C THR A 612 8.98 27.36 -28.90
N TYR A 613 9.34 26.37 -28.07
CA TYR A 613 8.98 24.97 -28.31
C TYR A 613 7.49 24.71 -28.12
N ILE A 614 6.84 25.35 -27.14
CA ILE A 614 5.38 25.23 -26.93
C ILE A 614 4.63 25.80 -28.14
N ASN A 615 5.03 26.96 -28.66
CA ASN A 615 4.39 27.55 -29.85
C ASN A 615 4.58 26.65 -31.09
N TYR A 616 5.79 26.12 -31.29
CA TYR A 616 6.08 25.18 -32.39
C TYR A 616 5.16 23.94 -32.33
N LEU A 617 5.03 23.35 -31.14
CA LEU A 617 4.15 22.20 -30.91
C LEU A 617 2.67 22.54 -31.11
N SER A 618 2.23 23.74 -30.72
CA SER A 618 0.84 24.20 -30.91
C SER A 618 0.48 24.36 -32.39
N GLU A 619 1.34 24.99 -33.18
CA GLU A 619 1.14 25.13 -34.63
C GLU A 619 1.20 23.76 -35.35
N LEU A 620 2.10 22.86 -34.92
CA LEU A 620 2.18 21.50 -35.46
C LEU A 620 0.89 20.72 -35.19
N ALA A 621 0.41 20.77 -33.95
CA ALA A 621 -0.80 20.07 -33.53
C ALA A 621 -2.02 20.58 -34.31
N PHE A 622 -2.15 21.90 -34.45
CA PHE A 622 -3.25 22.51 -35.21
C PHE A 622 -3.21 22.17 -36.71
N SER A 623 -2.02 22.16 -37.33
CA SER A 623 -1.84 21.76 -38.73
C SER A 623 -2.32 20.33 -38.99
N LEU A 624 -1.97 19.38 -38.12
CA LEU A 624 -2.46 18.00 -38.20
C LEU A 624 -3.97 17.91 -38.03
N PHE A 625 -4.54 18.69 -37.10
CA PHE A 625 -5.97 18.76 -36.87
C PHE A 625 -6.73 19.27 -38.11
N ASP A 626 -6.29 20.37 -38.70
CA ASP A 626 -6.89 21.01 -39.89
C ASP A 626 -6.84 20.07 -41.10
N LYS A 627 -5.73 19.33 -41.26
CA LYS A 627 -5.55 18.29 -42.30
C LYS A 627 -6.22 16.95 -41.99
N LYS A 628 -6.86 16.80 -40.83
CA LYS A 628 -7.46 15.53 -40.33
C LYS A 628 -6.48 14.35 -40.26
N LYS A 629 -5.20 14.61 -39.95
CA LYS A 629 -4.15 13.59 -39.74
C LYS A 629 -3.89 13.33 -38.26
N LYS A 630 -3.42 12.13 -37.91
CA LYS A 630 -2.98 11.74 -36.56
C LYS A 630 -1.43 11.69 -36.43
N SER A 631 -0.74 11.41 -37.53
CA SER A 631 0.72 11.29 -37.60
C SER A 631 1.26 11.95 -38.87
N LEU A 632 2.59 12.06 -38.96
CA LEU A 632 3.30 12.63 -40.11
C LEU A 632 4.62 11.87 -40.38
N SER A 633 4.97 11.75 -41.66
CA SER A 633 6.25 11.16 -42.09
C SER A 633 7.41 12.15 -41.88
N ASP A 634 8.65 11.68 -41.97
CA ASP A 634 9.83 12.56 -41.87
C ASP A 634 9.80 13.69 -42.91
N ILE A 635 9.38 13.39 -44.15
CA ILE A 635 9.24 14.37 -45.24
C ILE A 635 8.22 15.44 -44.86
N GLU A 636 7.04 15.03 -44.38
CA GLU A 636 5.99 15.96 -43.96
C GLU A 636 6.42 16.79 -42.74
N PHE A 637 7.25 16.24 -41.86
CA PHE A 637 7.79 16.99 -40.72
C PHE A 637 8.73 18.10 -41.18
N GLN A 638 9.63 17.77 -42.11
CA GLN A 638 10.56 18.74 -42.70
C GLN A 638 9.81 19.84 -43.48
N GLU A 639 8.77 19.47 -44.23
CA GLU A 639 7.92 20.44 -44.92
C GLU A 639 7.19 21.37 -43.95
N PHE A 640 6.63 20.82 -42.87
CA PHE A 640 6.03 21.63 -41.81
C PHE A 640 7.06 22.58 -41.20
N HIS A 641 8.25 22.09 -40.85
CA HIS A 641 9.32 22.91 -40.27
C HIS A 641 9.70 24.08 -41.19
N LYS A 642 9.86 23.81 -42.49
CA LYS A 642 10.17 24.84 -43.49
C LYS A 642 9.10 25.93 -43.55
N ASN A 643 7.82 25.53 -43.51
CA ASN A 643 6.70 26.48 -43.53
C ASN A 643 6.57 27.27 -42.22
N TYR A 644 6.83 26.64 -41.07
CA TYR A 644 6.84 27.30 -39.77
C TYR A 644 7.96 28.34 -39.68
N SER A 645 9.18 27.96 -40.03
CA SER A 645 10.37 28.82 -39.98
C SER A 645 10.32 30.00 -40.96
N ALA A 646 9.39 30.01 -41.91
CA ALA A 646 9.12 31.16 -42.77
C ALA A 646 8.36 32.28 -42.04
N ASN A 647 7.60 31.94 -40.99
CA ASN A 647 6.72 32.87 -40.27
C ASN A 647 7.17 33.11 -38.81
N TYR A 648 7.96 32.21 -38.23
CA TYR A 648 8.39 32.24 -36.83
C TYR A 648 9.87 31.88 -36.67
N ILE A 649 10.48 32.31 -35.57
CA ILE A 649 11.85 31.90 -35.20
C ILE A 649 11.80 30.48 -34.63
N ALA A 650 12.65 29.59 -35.16
CA ALA A 650 12.79 28.21 -34.68
C ALA A 650 14.27 27.77 -34.70
N PRO A 651 14.69 26.87 -33.79
CA PRO A 651 15.97 26.17 -33.91
C PRO A 651 16.02 25.30 -35.18
N SER A 652 17.19 24.70 -35.45
CA SER A 652 17.33 23.79 -36.60
C SER A 652 16.38 22.59 -36.51
N PHE A 653 15.95 22.04 -37.66
CA PHE A 653 15.08 20.85 -37.70
C PHE A 653 15.60 19.68 -36.86
N ILE A 654 16.90 19.38 -36.97
CA ILE A 654 17.56 18.28 -36.24
C ILE A 654 17.45 18.51 -34.73
N GLU A 655 17.75 19.73 -34.27
CA GLU A 655 17.67 20.07 -32.86
C GLU A 655 16.23 19.96 -32.33
N VAL A 656 15.25 20.51 -33.06
CA VAL A 656 13.84 20.41 -32.68
C VAL A 656 13.39 18.96 -32.61
N ARG A 657 13.68 18.16 -33.64
CA ARG A 657 13.32 16.75 -33.70
C ARG A 657 13.90 15.97 -32.52
N ASP A 658 15.21 16.08 -32.28
CA ASP A 658 15.90 15.30 -31.26
C ASP A 658 15.46 15.70 -29.85
N LYS A 659 15.21 16.99 -29.60
CA LYS A 659 14.68 17.50 -28.32
C LYS A 659 13.24 17.03 -28.07
N LEU A 660 12.38 17.07 -29.08
CA LEU A 660 10.98 16.63 -28.95
C LEU A 660 10.88 15.11 -28.75
N LEU A 661 11.69 14.30 -29.44
CA LEU A 661 11.81 12.86 -29.17
C LEU A 661 12.40 12.60 -27.78
N GLY A 662 13.47 13.31 -27.39
CA GLY A 662 14.10 13.18 -26.08
C GLY A 662 13.19 13.56 -24.89
N SER A 663 12.23 14.47 -25.12
CA SER A 663 11.21 14.82 -24.12
C SER A 663 10.13 13.73 -23.97
N GLY A 664 9.90 12.93 -25.02
CA GLY A 664 8.77 12.00 -25.14
C GLY A 664 7.44 12.68 -25.50
N LEU A 665 7.45 13.96 -25.88
CA LEU A 665 6.26 14.66 -26.39
C LEU A 665 5.90 14.21 -27.81
N LEU A 666 6.90 13.91 -28.63
CA LEU A 666 6.77 13.17 -29.88
C LEU A 666 7.38 11.79 -29.73
N VAL A 667 6.81 10.83 -30.44
CA VAL A 667 7.30 9.45 -30.57
C VAL A 667 7.45 9.16 -32.06
N TYR A 668 8.47 8.36 -32.38
CA TYR A 668 8.68 7.79 -33.70
C TYR A 668 8.38 6.30 -33.59
N ASP A 669 7.32 5.85 -34.25
CA ASP A 669 6.82 4.48 -34.15
C ASP A 669 7.59 3.51 -35.06
N GLU A 670 7.28 2.21 -34.94
CA GLU A 670 7.89 1.15 -35.74
C GLU A 670 7.54 1.26 -37.24
N ASP A 671 6.47 1.99 -37.58
CA ASP A 671 5.98 2.21 -38.94
C ASP A 671 6.62 3.46 -39.60
N GLU A 672 7.62 4.07 -38.97
CA GLU A 672 8.35 5.26 -39.44
C GLU A 672 7.53 6.57 -39.44
N TRP A 673 6.55 6.70 -38.54
CA TRP A 673 5.74 7.91 -38.38
C TRP A 673 6.01 8.63 -37.07
N PHE A 674 5.94 9.97 -37.12
CA PHE A 674 5.93 10.81 -35.94
C PHE A 674 4.50 11.06 -35.47
N HIS A 675 4.26 10.87 -34.19
CA HIS A 675 3.00 11.20 -33.53
C HIS A 675 3.24 11.75 -32.12
N PHE A 676 2.23 12.41 -31.54
CA PHE A 676 2.30 12.85 -30.15
C PHE A 676 2.28 11.65 -29.21
N GLY A 677 3.13 11.69 -28.17
CA GLY A 677 3.29 10.57 -27.23
C GLY A 677 2.04 10.25 -26.43
N TYR A 678 1.17 11.24 -26.21
CA TYR A 678 -0.15 11.05 -25.59
C TYR A 678 -1.20 11.97 -26.23
N ASN A 679 -2.44 11.49 -26.32
CA ASN A 679 -3.57 12.22 -26.91
C ASN A 679 -3.85 13.56 -26.22
N TYR A 680 -3.72 13.65 -24.89
CA TYR A 680 -3.97 14.89 -24.17
C TYR A 680 -3.00 16.02 -24.60
N ILE A 681 -1.74 15.69 -24.92
CA ILE A 681 -0.74 16.68 -25.37
C ILE A 681 -1.23 17.31 -26.67
N PHE A 682 -1.65 16.46 -27.61
CA PHE A 682 -2.19 16.89 -28.89
C PHE A 682 -3.44 17.77 -28.72
N TYR A 683 -4.41 17.33 -27.90
CA TYR A 683 -5.66 18.07 -27.69
C TYR A 683 -5.46 19.41 -26.96
N PHE A 684 -4.58 19.44 -25.95
CA PHE A 684 -4.22 20.65 -25.22
C PHE A 684 -3.60 21.70 -26.16
N LEU A 685 -2.64 21.27 -26.98
CA LEU A 685 -1.94 22.14 -27.93
C LEU A 685 -2.85 22.67 -29.06
N ILE A 686 -3.78 21.84 -29.56
CA ILE A 686 -4.83 22.28 -30.50
C ILE A 686 -5.70 23.36 -29.86
N ALA A 687 -6.16 23.11 -28.63
CA ALA A 687 -7.02 24.03 -27.92
C ALA A 687 -6.35 25.37 -27.63
N GLN A 688 -5.05 25.35 -27.30
CA GLN A 688 -4.24 26.56 -27.16
C GLN A 688 -4.27 27.40 -28.44
N LYS A 689 -4.13 26.79 -29.62
CA LYS A 689 -4.24 27.51 -30.90
C LYS A 689 -5.66 28.00 -31.17
N ILE A 690 -6.68 27.17 -30.97
CA ILE A 690 -8.09 27.55 -31.18
C ILE A 690 -8.46 28.77 -30.34
N ALA A 691 -7.99 28.83 -29.08
CA ALA A 691 -8.24 29.96 -28.19
C ALA A 691 -7.71 31.30 -28.75
N THR A 692 -6.61 31.28 -29.50
CA THR A 692 -6.05 32.50 -30.13
C THR A 692 -6.88 33.03 -31.30
N ILE A 693 -7.62 32.17 -32.00
CA ILE A 693 -8.43 32.51 -33.18
C ILE A 693 -9.93 32.50 -32.89
N LEU A 694 -10.34 32.38 -31.62
CA LEU A 694 -11.73 32.13 -31.23
C LEU A 694 -12.68 33.28 -31.61
N THR A 695 -12.17 34.51 -31.66
CA THR A 695 -12.92 35.71 -32.05
C THR A 695 -13.08 35.82 -33.57
N GLU A 696 -12.31 35.06 -34.35
CA GLU A 696 -12.39 34.99 -35.80
C GLU A 696 -13.49 34.01 -36.25
N GLU A 697 -13.99 34.18 -37.48
CA GLU A 697 -15.02 33.31 -38.05
C GLU A 697 -14.59 31.83 -38.09
N LYS A 698 -13.33 31.57 -38.46
CA LYS A 698 -12.75 30.20 -38.47
C LYS A 698 -12.82 29.57 -37.08
N GLY A 699 -12.44 30.30 -36.03
CA GLY A 699 -12.50 29.80 -34.65
C GLY A 699 -13.92 29.48 -34.20
N ARG A 700 -14.89 30.37 -34.49
CA ARG A 700 -16.30 30.15 -34.15
C ARG A 700 -16.89 28.92 -34.84
N GLN A 701 -16.62 28.74 -36.13
CA GLN A 701 -17.04 27.56 -36.90
C GLN A 701 -16.46 26.26 -36.32
N ILE A 702 -15.19 26.28 -35.89
CA ILE A 702 -14.56 25.13 -35.23
C ILE A 702 -15.31 24.79 -33.94
N ILE A 703 -15.59 25.76 -33.06
CA ILE A 703 -16.32 25.50 -31.81
C ILE A 703 -17.70 24.90 -32.05
N GLN A 704 -18.47 25.47 -32.98
CA GLN A 704 -19.78 24.92 -33.34
C GLN A 704 -19.69 23.48 -33.84
N TYR A 705 -18.68 23.18 -34.65
CA TYR A 705 -18.42 21.81 -35.11
C TYR A 705 -18.07 20.86 -33.95
N LEU A 706 -17.22 21.29 -33.01
CA LEU A 706 -16.85 20.49 -31.85
C LEU A 706 -18.07 20.23 -30.95
N CYS A 707 -18.87 21.27 -30.66
CA CYS A 707 -20.10 21.19 -29.86
C CYS A 707 -21.14 20.26 -30.50
N LYS A 708 -21.33 20.33 -31.81
CA LYS A 708 -22.24 19.43 -32.54
C LYS A 708 -21.82 17.96 -32.48
N ASN A 709 -20.53 17.69 -32.32
CA ASN A 709 -19.96 16.35 -32.30
C ASN A 709 -19.38 15.99 -30.91
N ILE A 710 -19.98 16.51 -29.84
CA ILE A 710 -19.50 16.35 -28.46
C ILE A 710 -19.44 14.89 -27.99
N GLN A 711 -20.15 13.97 -28.66
CA GLN A 711 -20.05 12.54 -28.39
C GLN A 711 -18.66 11.95 -28.72
N VAL A 712 -17.89 12.60 -29.59
CA VAL A 712 -16.55 12.16 -29.98
C VAL A 712 -15.52 12.64 -28.97
N ASP A 713 -14.81 11.70 -28.33
CA ASP A 713 -13.84 11.96 -27.28
C ASP A 713 -12.80 13.04 -27.63
N LYS A 714 -12.24 12.99 -28.85
CA LYS A 714 -11.29 13.99 -29.34
C LYS A 714 -11.88 15.41 -29.23
N TYR A 715 -13.11 15.61 -29.70
CA TYR A 715 -13.72 16.93 -29.76
C TYR A 715 -14.16 17.42 -28.38
N ALA A 716 -14.75 16.51 -27.59
CA ALA A 716 -15.14 16.75 -26.20
C ALA A 716 -13.96 17.26 -25.36
N ASN A 717 -12.80 16.60 -25.47
CA ASN A 717 -11.61 16.97 -24.73
C ASN A 717 -10.98 18.27 -25.22
N ILE A 718 -10.97 18.53 -26.54
CA ILE A 718 -10.54 19.84 -27.07
C ILE A 718 -11.41 20.97 -26.49
N LEU A 719 -12.74 20.79 -26.39
CA LEU A 719 -13.63 21.80 -25.79
C LEU A 719 -13.28 22.12 -24.33
N ILE A 720 -12.98 21.10 -23.51
CA ILE A 720 -12.52 21.30 -22.13
C ILE A 720 -11.25 22.15 -22.10
N PHE A 721 -10.27 21.83 -22.95
CA PHE A 721 -9.02 22.58 -23.03
C PHE A 721 -9.21 24.00 -23.56
N VAL A 722 -10.08 24.23 -24.54
CA VAL A 722 -10.36 25.59 -25.03
C VAL A 722 -10.97 26.43 -23.91
N ALA A 723 -11.84 25.83 -23.08
CA ALA A 723 -12.38 26.52 -21.91
C ALA A 723 -11.29 26.92 -20.90
N HIS A 724 -10.16 26.21 -20.83
CA HIS A 724 -9.02 26.59 -20.00
C HIS A 724 -8.24 27.79 -20.54
N HIS A 725 -8.16 27.94 -21.86
CA HIS A 725 -7.37 28.98 -22.53
C HIS A 725 -8.16 30.25 -22.86
N SER A 726 -9.50 30.19 -22.93
CA SER A 726 -10.32 31.34 -23.33
C SER A 726 -11.46 31.64 -22.36
N LYS A 727 -11.76 32.94 -22.18
CA LYS A 727 -12.89 33.44 -21.38
C LYS A 727 -14.10 33.88 -22.21
N ASP A 728 -14.08 33.64 -23.52
CA ASP A 728 -15.12 34.10 -24.44
C ASP A 728 -16.51 33.52 -24.08
N PRO A 729 -17.55 34.35 -23.89
CA PRO A 729 -18.91 33.89 -23.61
C PRO A 729 -19.49 32.97 -24.70
N PHE A 730 -19.06 33.12 -25.95
CA PHE A 730 -19.53 32.31 -27.08
C PHE A 730 -19.35 30.81 -26.84
N LEU A 731 -18.21 30.41 -26.27
CA LEU A 731 -17.95 29.01 -25.92
C LEU A 731 -18.96 28.48 -24.89
N ILE A 732 -19.30 29.30 -23.89
CA ILE A 732 -20.25 28.91 -22.83
C ILE A 732 -21.65 28.78 -23.43
N ASP A 733 -22.07 29.73 -24.25
CA ASP A 733 -23.39 29.69 -24.88
C ASP A 733 -23.54 28.49 -25.83
N GLU A 734 -22.52 28.21 -26.66
CA GLU A 734 -22.52 27.04 -27.56
C GLU A 734 -22.50 25.70 -26.81
N THR A 735 -21.81 25.61 -25.66
CA THR A 735 -21.82 24.39 -24.84
C THR A 735 -23.16 24.18 -24.13
N ILE A 736 -23.84 25.25 -23.71
CA ILE A 736 -25.23 25.18 -23.20
C ILE A 736 -26.16 24.69 -24.32
N LEU A 737 -26.08 25.28 -25.52
CA LEU A 737 -26.88 24.87 -26.67
C LEU A 737 -26.66 23.40 -27.02
N ALA A 738 -25.42 22.92 -27.00
CA ALA A 738 -25.09 21.50 -27.22
C ALA A 738 -25.79 20.57 -26.21
N SER A 739 -25.95 21.00 -24.95
CA SER A 739 -26.67 20.22 -23.93
C SER A 739 -28.20 20.29 -24.06
N MET A 740 -28.72 21.32 -24.74
CA MET A 740 -30.15 21.49 -25.00
C MET A 740 -30.66 20.57 -26.10
N ILE A 741 -29.85 20.31 -27.13
CA ILE A 741 -30.28 19.58 -28.34
C ILE A 741 -30.75 18.13 -28.06
N PRO A 742 -30.06 17.30 -27.26
CA PRO A 742 -30.48 15.92 -27.06
C PRO A 742 -31.84 15.80 -26.39
N PHE A 743 -32.78 15.13 -27.06
CA PHE A 743 -34.14 14.86 -26.56
C PHE A 743 -34.91 16.15 -26.19
N ASP A 744 -34.80 17.20 -26.98
CA ASP A 744 -35.54 18.46 -26.83
C ASP A 744 -37.07 18.29 -26.96
N ASP A 745 -37.51 17.22 -27.62
CA ASP A 745 -38.91 16.79 -27.76
C ASP A 745 -39.45 16.03 -26.55
N ILE A 746 -38.60 15.59 -25.62
CA ILE A 746 -38.99 14.82 -24.43
C ILE A 746 -39.19 15.74 -23.23
N GLU A 747 -40.31 15.58 -22.53
CA GLU A 747 -40.55 16.27 -21.27
C GLU A 747 -39.61 15.77 -20.15
N PRO A 748 -38.94 16.67 -19.41
CA PRO A 748 -38.12 16.31 -18.25
C PRO A 748 -38.91 15.54 -17.18
N ILE A 749 -38.37 14.44 -16.67
CA ILE A 749 -38.97 13.75 -15.51
C ILE A 749 -38.93 14.63 -14.24
N THR A 750 -39.99 14.55 -13.44
CA THR A 750 -40.11 15.31 -12.18
C THR A 750 -40.00 14.45 -10.93
N LEU A 751 -40.19 13.13 -11.06
CA LEU A 751 -40.39 12.16 -9.98
C LEU A 751 -41.58 12.48 -9.05
N GLU A 752 -42.55 13.26 -9.53
CA GLU A 752 -43.82 13.49 -8.83
C GLU A 752 -44.58 12.18 -8.61
N ARG A 753 -45.37 12.10 -7.52
CA ARG A 753 -46.04 10.85 -7.10
C ARG A 753 -46.80 10.16 -8.24
N ASN A 754 -47.52 10.93 -9.05
CA ASN A 754 -48.36 10.43 -10.15
C ASN A 754 -47.69 10.62 -11.53
N GLY A 755 -46.37 10.82 -11.58
CA GLY A 755 -45.62 10.97 -12.82
C GLY A 755 -45.52 9.65 -13.59
N SER A 756 -45.47 9.73 -14.92
CA SER A 756 -45.39 8.57 -15.82
C SER A 756 -44.20 7.65 -15.50
N PHE A 757 -43.05 8.21 -15.15
CA PHE A 757 -41.87 7.45 -14.75
C PHE A 757 -42.03 6.79 -13.37
N ASN A 758 -42.70 7.43 -12.40
CA ASN A 758 -42.94 6.83 -11.09
C ASN A 758 -43.88 5.62 -11.20
N GLU A 759 -44.91 5.72 -12.04
CA GLU A 759 -45.80 4.60 -12.36
C GLU A 759 -45.04 3.42 -12.99
N LEU A 760 -43.99 3.70 -13.80
CA LEU A 760 -43.15 2.67 -14.40
C LEU A 760 -42.43 1.82 -13.36
N ILE A 761 -41.98 2.39 -12.23
CA ILE A 761 -41.11 1.73 -11.25
C ILE A 761 -41.76 1.49 -9.88
N LYS A 762 -43.04 1.79 -9.70
CA LYS A 762 -43.66 1.77 -8.35
C LYS A 762 -43.65 0.39 -7.68
N ASP A 763 -43.73 -0.71 -8.43
CA ASP A 763 -43.88 -2.06 -7.86
C ASP A 763 -42.54 -2.54 -7.30
N ILE A 764 -41.42 -2.30 -8.00
CA ILE A 764 -40.09 -2.67 -7.52
C ILE A 764 -39.74 -1.97 -6.20
N ILE A 765 -40.29 -0.77 -5.96
CA ILE A 765 -40.06 -0.05 -4.71
C ILE A 765 -40.62 -0.81 -3.51
N GLN A 766 -41.71 -1.56 -3.69
CA GLN A 766 -42.36 -2.34 -2.63
C GLN A 766 -41.57 -3.60 -2.24
N GLU A 767 -40.75 -4.13 -3.15
CA GLU A 767 -39.92 -5.32 -2.91
C GLU A 767 -38.66 -5.03 -2.06
N PHE A 768 -38.22 -3.76 -1.98
CA PHE A 768 -37.02 -3.41 -1.22
C PHE A 768 -37.27 -3.41 0.30
N LYS A 769 -36.72 -4.41 1.02
CA LYS A 769 -36.82 -4.55 2.50
C LYS A 769 -35.87 -3.66 3.32
N ASP A 770 -35.34 -2.59 2.72
CA ASP A 770 -34.07 -1.97 3.11
C ASP A 770 -34.18 -0.82 4.14
N ASP A 771 -35.01 -0.99 5.17
CA ASP A 771 -35.11 -0.03 6.27
C ASP A 771 -34.06 -0.27 7.38
N ILE A 772 -32.96 -0.95 7.04
CA ILE A 772 -31.92 -1.36 7.97
C ILE A 772 -30.61 -0.61 7.70
N ILE A 773 -30.04 -0.04 8.76
CA ILE A 773 -28.73 0.60 8.78
C ILE A 773 -27.84 -0.16 9.77
N ARG A 774 -26.64 -0.56 9.35
CA ARG A 774 -25.65 -1.15 10.26
C ARG A 774 -25.09 -0.08 11.19
N SER A 775 -24.90 -0.40 12.47
CA SER A 775 -24.39 0.59 13.44
C SER A 775 -22.87 0.79 13.38
N ASN A 776 -22.12 -0.23 12.94
CA ASN A 776 -20.66 -0.23 12.92
C ASN A 776 -20.14 -0.55 11.51
N THR A 777 -20.08 0.46 10.66
CA THR A 777 -19.52 0.36 9.30
C THR A 777 -18.24 1.16 9.26
N ASP A 778 -17.15 0.52 8.88
CA ASP A 778 -15.87 1.18 8.64
C ASP A 778 -15.90 1.90 7.27
N PRO A 779 -15.82 3.26 7.25
CA PRO A 779 -15.85 4.04 6.01
C PRO A 779 -14.68 3.75 5.06
N ILE A 780 -13.52 3.34 5.57
CA ILE A 780 -12.35 3.02 4.76
C ILE A 780 -12.61 1.73 3.98
N GLN A 781 -13.04 0.67 4.67
CA GLN A 781 -13.38 -0.60 4.03
C GLN A 781 -14.51 -0.47 3.01
N GLU A 782 -15.53 0.33 3.31
CA GLU A 782 -16.62 0.58 2.35
C GLU A 782 -16.12 1.31 1.10
N ARG A 783 -15.23 2.30 1.28
CA ARG A 783 -14.61 3.01 0.17
C ARG A 783 -13.76 2.06 -0.68
N GLU A 784 -12.92 1.23 -0.08
CA GLU A 784 -12.11 0.25 -0.80
C GLU A 784 -12.99 -0.70 -1.64
N LYS A 785 -14.06 -1.26 -1.05
CA LYS A 785 -15.03 -2.10 -1.79
C LYS A 785 -15.66 -1.37 -2.95
N SER A 786 -16.03 -0.10 -2.76
CA SER A 786 -16.60 0.71 -3.83
C SER A 786 -15.60 0.97 -4.96
N LEU A 787 -14.33 1.22 -4.64
CA LEU A 787 -13.29 1.46 -5.64
C LEU A 787 -12.93 0.17 -6.39
N GLU A 788 -12.81 -0.97 -5.69
CA GLU A 788 -12.64 -2.29 -6.31
C GLU A 788 -13.79 -2.63 -7.25
N SER A 789 -15.03 -2.32 -6.86
CA SER A 789 -16.19 -2.56 -7.73
C SER A 789 -16.11 -1.72 -9.02
N ARG A 790 -15.56 -0.51 -8.96
CA ARG A 790 -15.31 0.30 -10.15
C ARG A 790 -14.19 -0.30 -11.02
N ASP A 791 -13.11 -0.75 -10.40
CA ASP A 791 -12.02 -1.44 -11.12
C ASP A 791 -12.56 -2.64 -11.90
N LYS A 792 -13.42 -3.46 -11.27
CA LYS A 792 -14.08 -4.60 -11.91
C LYS A 792 -14.95 -4.19 -13.11
N LEU A 793 -15.73 -3.10 -12.98
CA LEU A 793 -16.58 -2.60 -14.06
C LEU A 793 -15.75 -2.04 -15.23
N GLU A 794 -14.71 -1.25 -14.97
CA GLU A 794 -13.83 -0.71 -16.02
C GLU A 794 -13.15 -1.81 -16.82
N LEU A 795 -12.74 -2.89 -16.15
CA LEU A 795 -12.16 -4.07 -16.81
C LEU A 795 -13.18 -4.77 -17.72
N GLN A 796 -14.42 -4.96 -17.28
CA GLN A 796 -15.48 -5.55 -18.11
C GLN A 796 -15.81 -4.71 -19.35
N MET A 797 -15.57 -3.41 -19.33
CA MET A 797 -15.84 -2.51 -20.45
C MET A 797 -14.69 -2.43 -21.47
N LYS A 798 -13.49 -2.93 -21.17
CA LYS A 798 -12.31 -2.82 -22.06
C LYS A 798 -12.44 -3.63 -23.37
N ASP A 799 -13.11 -4.79 -23.38
CA ASP A 799 -13.24 -5.62 -24.58
C ASP A 799 -14.22 -5.06 -25.63
N ASN A 800 -14.99 -4.01 -25.30
CA ASN A 800 -15.95 -3.39 -26.21
C ASN A 800 -15.42 -2.14 -26.95
N THR A 801 -14.12 -1.82 -26.84
CA THR A 801 -13.53 -0.64 -27.51
C THR A 801 -13.33 -0.87 -29.01
N TYR A 802 -14.41 -0.94 -29.76
CA TYR A 802 -14.40 -0.51 -31.15
C TYR A 802 -14.41 1.03 -31.15
N GLU A 803 -13.65 1.70 -32.02
CA GLU A 803 -13.93 3.12 -32.33
C GLU A 803 -15.40 3.16 -32.75
N GLU A 804 -16.28 3.69 -31.91
CA GLU A 804 -17.71 3.71 -32.18
C GLU A 804 -17.93 4.48 -33.49
N ASP A 805 -18.34 3.77 -34.54
CA ASP A 805 -18.69 4.38 -35.81
C ASP A 805 -20.06 5.05 -35.68
N TYR A 806 -20.04 6.22 -35.04
CA TYR A 806 -21.22 7.05 -34.82
C TYR A 806 -21.94 7.40 -36.13
N GLN A 807 -21.28 7.30 -37.30
CA GLN A 807 -21.92 7.61 -38.59
C GLN A 807 -22.99 6.59 -38.98
N ASN A 808 -22.87 5.34 -38.49
CA ASN A 808 -23.77 4.24 -38.80
C ASN A 808 -24.77 3.92 -37.67
N MET A 809 -24.75 4.68 -36.57
CA MET A 809 -25.67 4.49 -35.46
C MET A 809 -27.02 5.22 -35.66
N PRO A 810 -28.13 4.69 -35.13
CA PRO A 810 -29.41 5.40 -35.05
C PRO A 810 -29.26 6.76 -34.34
N SER A 811 -30.03 7.75 -34.80
CA SER A 811 -30.05 9.12 -34.27
C SER A 811 -30.30 9.19 -32.75
N GLU A 812 -31.12 8.28 -32.25
CA GLU A 812 -31.49 8.14 -30.85
C GLU A 812 -30.31 7.72 -29.98
N ILE A 813 -29.45 6.84 -30.50
CA ILE A 813 -28.24 6.38 -29.81
C ILE A 813 -27.20 7.51 -29.81
N ILE A 814 -27.02 8.20 -30.94
CA ILE A 814 -26.15 9.38 -31.02
C ILE A 814 -26.59 10.44 -30.02
N SER A 815 -27.90 10.74 -29.96
CA SER A 815 -28.47 11.71 -29.02
C SER A 815 -28.26 11.29 -27.56
N PHE A 816 -28.35 9.99 -27.26
CA PHE A 816 -28.04 9.47 -25.93
C PHE A 816 -26.58 9.73 -25.55
N TYR A 817 -25.62 9.40 -26.41
CA TYR A 817 -24.21 9.68 -26.17
C TYR A 817 -23.92 11.18 -26.07
N GLN A 818 -24.55 12.00 -26.90
CA GLN A 818 -24.46 13.46 -26.83
C GLN A 818 -24.97 14.00 -25.49
N ALA A 819 -26.11 13.49 -24.98
CA ALA A 819 -26.64 13.87 -23.69
C ALA A 819 -25.67 13.52 -22.57
N VAL A 820 -25.20 12.27 -22.51
CA VAL A 820 -24.27 11.79 -21.46
C VAL A 820 -22.94 12.54 -21.52
N ARG A 821 -22.35 12.73 -22.70
CA ARG A 821 -21.11 13.51 -22.87
C ARG A 821 -21.33 14.98 -22.54
N SER A 822 -22.48 15.57 -22.87
CA SER A 822 -22.79 16.95 -22.45
C SER A 822 -22.82 17.09 -20.92
N LEU A 823 -23.43 16.14 -20.20
CA LEU A 823 -23.42 16.11 -18.73
C LEU A 823 -21.99 16.12 -18.17
N GLU A 824 -21.08 15.37 -18.77
CA GLU A 824 -19.67 15.31 -18.38
C GLU A 824 -18.91 16.59 -18.69
N ILE A 825 -18.91 17.00 -19.96
CA ILE A 825 -18.05 18.08 -20.47
C ILE A 825 -18.47 19.42 -19.89
N VAL A 826 -19.77 19.74 -19.93
CA VAL A 826 -20.28 20.99 -19.35
C VAL A 826 -20.07 20.99 -17.83
N GLY A 827 -20.26 19.84 -17.17
CA GLY A 827 -19.97 19.68 -15.74
C GLY A 827 -18.50 19.93 -15.38
N GLN A 828 -17.57 19.41 -16.19
CA GLN A 828 -16.14 19.68 -16.03
C GLN A 828 -15.79 21.15 -16.28
N ILE A 829 -16.36 21.78 -17.31
CA ILE A 829 -16.17 23.22 -17.56
C ILE A 829 -16.64 24.05 -16.35
N ILE A 830 -17.81 23.74 -15.78
CA ILE A 830 -18.31 24.37 -14.55
C ILE A 830 -17.31 24.23 -13.40
N LYS A 831 -16.86 23.01 -13.10
CA LYS A 831 -15.91 22.75 -12.01
C LYS A 831 -14.60 23.50 -12.19
N ASN A 832 -14.08 23.49 -13.41
CA ASN A 832 -12.78 24.06 -13.76
C ASN A 832 -12.80 25.59 -13.80
N ARG A 833 -13.98 26.19 -14.02
CA ARG A 833 -14.13 27.63 -14.27
C ARG A 833 -15.09 28.34 -13.32
N LYS A 834 -15.55 27.70 -12.25
CA LYS A 834 -16.45 28.28 -11.23
C LYS A 834 -16.02 29.65 -10.68
N GLY A 835 -14.73 29.97 -10.67
CA GLY A 835 -14.20 31.28 -10.24
C GLY A 835 -14.15 32.35 -11.35
N SER A 836 -14.40 31.99 -12.60
CA SER A 836 -14.28 32.87 -13.78
C SER A 836 -15.57 33.04 -14.58
N ILE A 837 -16.55 32.14 -14.40
CA ILE A 837 -17.89 32.23 -15.01
C ILE A 837 -18.80 33.00 -14.03
N SER A 838 -19.67 33.87 -14.56
CA SER A 838 -20.62 34.62 -13.72
C SER A 838 -21.61 33.68 -13.03
N LYS A 839 -22.08 34.05 -11.83
CA LYS A 839 -23.06 33.24 -11.08
C LYS A 839 -24.33 32.96 -11.88
N GLN A 840 -24.81 33.94 -12.65
CA GLN A 840 -25.97 33.78 -13.51
C GLN A 840 -25.75 32.72 -14.59
N LYS A 841 -24.59 32.74 -15.26
CA LYS A 841 -24.25 31.72 -16.27
C LYS A 841 -24.05 30.34 -15.64
N LEU A 842 -23.41 30.26 -14.47
CA LEU A 842 -23.31 29.00 -13.72
C LEU A 842 -24.70 28.42 -13.37
N HIS A 843 -25.63 29.28 -12.98
CA HIS A 843 -27.01 28.90 -12.72
C HIS A 843 -27.69 28.35 -13.98
N GLU A 844 -27.60 29.06 -15.11
CA GLU A 844 -28.11 28.60 -16.41
C GLU A 844 -27.55 27.24 -16.82
N MET A 845 -26.22 27.05 -16.71
CA MET A 845 -25.57 25.78 -17.06
C MET A 845 -26.02 24.63 -16.16
N ILE A 846 -26.06 24.82 -14.83
CA ILE A 846 -26.47 23.77 -13.89
C ILE A 846 -27.94 23.40 -14.11
N LYS A 847 -28.81 24.39 -14.31
CA LYS A 847 -30.22 24.16 -14.63
C LYS A 847 -30.36 23.32 -15.89
N GLU A 848 -29.63 23.66 -16.95
CA GLU A 848 -29.71 22.90 -18.19
C GLU A 848 -29.21 21.46 -18.02
N LEU A 849 -28.11 21.23 -17.29
CA LEU A 849 -27.65 19.86 -17.04
C LEU A 849 -28.67 19.02 -16.26
N TYR A 850 -29.42 19.62 -15.33
CA TYR A 850 -30.51 18.92 -14.65
C TYR A 850 -31.60 18.54 -15.65
N LEU A 851 -32.01 19.48 -16.51
CA LEU A 851 -33.03 19.23 -17.52
C LEU A 851 -32.59 18.18 -18.54
N THR A 852 -31.37 18.26 -19.08
CA THR A 852 -30.80 17.23 -20.00
C THR A 852 -30.82 15.85 -19.34
N ALA A 853 -30.41 15.74 -18.07
CA ALA A 853 -30.45 14.47 -17.34
C ALA A 853 -31.88 13.94 -17.18
N PHE A 854 -32.84 14.81 -16.84
CA PHE A 854 -34.24 14.43 -16.70
C PHE A 854 -34.88 14.03 -18.03
N ARG A 855 -34.54 14.69 -19.13
CA ARG A 855 -34.98 14.32 -20.49
C ARG A 855 -34.39 12.98 -20.92
N THR A 856 -33.11 12.74 -20.61
CA THR A 856 -32.44 11.45 -20.85
C THR A 856 -33.13 10.30 -20.12
N ILE A 857 -33.53 10.49 -18.85
CA ILE A 857 -34.26 9.45 -18.10
C ILE A 857 -35.68 9.26 -18.66
N GLY A 858 -36.36 10.34 -19.04
CA GLY A 858 -37.68 10.28 -19.69
C GLY A 858 -37.65 9.49 -20.98
N PHE A 859 -36.63 9.73 -21.80
CA PHE A 859 -36.38 9.02 -23.05
C PHE A 859 -36.16 7.51 -22.82
N LEU A 860 -35.28 7.13 -21.87
CA LEU A 860 -35.07 5.73 -21.52
C LEU A 860 -36.35 5.06 -21.00
N GLY A 861 -37.15 5.76 -20.20
CA GLY A 861 -38.45 5.28 -19.73
C GLY A 861 -39.41 5.00 -20.88
N LYS A 862 -39.43 5.85 -21.92
CA LYS A 862 -40.23 5.67 -23.14
C LYS A 862 -39.80 4.42 -23.91
N ILE A 863 -38.49 4.24 -24.13
CA ILE A 863 -37.94 3.04 -24.79
C ILE A 863 -38.29 1.77 -24.01
N ILE A 864 -38.05 1.76 -22.70
CA ILE A 864 -38.29 0.58 -21.86
C ILE A 864 -39.77 0.20 -21.92
N LYS A 865 -40.68 1.17 -21.90
CA LYS A 865 -42.11 0.91 -22.00
C LYS A 865 -42.48 0.22 -23.32
N SER A 866 -42.01 0.73 -24.46
CA SER A 866 -42.30 0.11 -25.77
C SER A 866 -41.68 -1.28 -25.90
N THR A 867 -40.42 -1.45 -25.50
CA THR A 867 -39.72 -2.74 -25.59
C THR A 867 -40.30 -3.79 -24.64
N LYS A 868 -40.76 -3.39 -23.45
CA LYS A 868 -41.45 -4.28 -22.51
C LYS A 868 -42.72 -4.87 -23.12
N GLU A 869 -43.55 -4.04 -23.76
CA GLU A 869 -44.80 -4.47 -24.38
C GLU A 869 -44.52 -5.51 -25.49
N GLU A 870 -43.55 -5.25 -26.36
CA GLU A 870 -43.13 -6.16 -27.44
C GLU A 870 -42.58 -7.50 -26.92
N LEU A 871 -41.66 -7.47 -25.94
CA LEU A 871 -41.07 -8.68 -25.37
C LEU A 871 -42.08 -9.52 -24.60
N THR A 872 -43.00 -8.87 -23.89
CA THR A 872 -44.05 -9.57 -23.14
C THR A 872 -44.94 -10.35 -24.11
N ILE A 873 -45.38 -9.72 -25.21
CA ILE A 873 -46.16 -10.38 -26.27
C ILE A 873 -45.38 -11.53 -26.90
N SER A 874 -44.12 -11.28 -27.26
CA SER A 874 -43.24 -12.27 -27.92
C SER A 874 -43.02 -13.52 -27.04
N ILE A 875 -42.77 -13.34 -25.75
CA ILE A 875 -42.53 -14.46 -24.84
C ILE A 875 -43.85 -15.17 -24.48
N GLN A 876 -44.93 -14.44 -24.22
CA GLN A 876 -46.24 -15.05 -23.91
C GLN A 876 -46.79 -15.89 -25.06
N SER A 877 -46.52 -15.51 -26.32
CA SER A 877 -46.94 -16.28 -27.50
C SER A 877 -46.26 -17.66 -27.63
N LYS A 878 -45.16 -17.90 -26.90
CA LYS A 878 -44.37 -19.14 -26.92
C LYS A 878 -44.64 -20.07 -25.74
N VAL A 879 -45.54 -19.69 -24.84
CA VAL A 879 -45.84 -20.44 -23.60
C VAL A 879 -47.25 -21.02 -23.71
N GLU A 880 -47.41 -22.32 -23.43
CA GLU A 880 -48.70 -23.02 -23.62
C GLU A 880 -49.66 -22.87 -22.41
N LYS A 881 -49.14 -22.67 -21.19
CA LYS A 881 -49.93 -22.56 -19.95
C LYS A 881 -50.15 -21.11 -19.53
N ASP A 882 -51.39 -20.73 -19.23
CA ASP A 882 -51.75 -19.36 -18.86
C ASP A 882 -51.18 -18.91 -17.50
N ASP A 883 -51.11 -19.80 -16.50
CA ASP A 883 -50.49 -19.47 -15.20
C ASP A 883 -48.99 -19.10 -15.36
N SER A 884 -48.28 -19.78 -16.25
CA SER A 884 -46.87 -19.49 -16.55
C SER A 884 -46.70 -18.20 -17.35
N LYS A 885 -47.67 -17.82 -18.19
CA LYS A 885 -47.65 -16.52 -18.91
C LYS A 885 -47.77 -15.34 -17.96
N SER A 886 -48.56 -15.46 -16.90
CA SER A 886 -48.71 -14.42 -15.87
C SER A 886 -47.42 -14.23 -15.08
N GLU A 887 -46.84 -15.33 -14.59
CA GLU A 887 -45.59 -15.27 -13.81
C GLU A 887 -44.41 -14.71 -14.64
N ILE A 888 -44.31 -15.10 -15.92
CA ILE A 888 -43.29 -14.57 -16.83
C ILE A 888 -43.48 -13.07 -17.07
N ALA A 889 -44.72 -12.61 -17.27
CA ALA A 889 -45.00 -11.19 -17.44
C ALA A 889 -44.64 -10.38 -16.19
N GLU A 890 -44.89 -10.91 -14.98
CA GLU A 890 -44.46 -10.28 -13.74
C GLU A 890 -42.94 -10.19 -13.62
N ARG A 891 -42.20 -11.26 -13.96
CA ARG A 891 -40.73 -11.24 -13.94
C ARG A 891 -40.14 -10.28 -14.98
N ILE A 892 -40.70 -10.23 -16.19
CA ILE A 892 -40.31 -9.27 -17.24
C ILE A 892 -40.59 -7.85 -16.76
N ASN A 893 -41.75 -7.60 -16.15
CA ASN A 893 -42.08 -6.32 -15.55
C ASN A 893 -41.02 -5.94 -14.51
N LEU A 894 -40.78 -6.79 -13.51
CA LEU A 894 -39.80 -6.55 -12.45
C LEU A 894 -38.40 -6.26 -13.00
N PHE A 895 -37.96 -7.01 -14.01
CA PHE A 895 -36.68 -6.77 -14.70
C PHE A 895 -36.62 -5.37 -15.31
N PHE A 896 -37.61 -4.96 -16.09
CA PHE A 896 -37.64 -3.62 -16.71
C PHE A 896 -37.78 -2.50 -15.69
N GLN A 897 -38.50 -2.73 -14.59
CA GLN A 897 -38.58 -1.77 -13.48
C GLN A 897 -37.23 -1.60 -12.78
N LEU A 898 -36.53 -2.71 -12.51
CA LEU A 898 -35.17 -2.71 -11.97
C LEU A 898 -34.19 -1.97 -12.87
N MET A 899 -34.22 -2.27 -14.18
CA MET A 899 -33.40 -1.58 -15.18
C MET A 899 -33.68 -0.08 -15.20
N SER A 900 -34.96 0.32 -15.25
CA SER A 900 -35.37 1.73 -15.24
C SER A 900 -34.90 2.46 -13.98
N PHE A 901 -35.06 1.84 -12.82
CA PHE A 901 -34.62 2.41 -11.55
C PHE A 901 -33.09 2.57 -11.51
N ASN A 902 -32.34 1.54 -11.94
CA ASN A 902 -30.89 1.59 -12.01
C ASN A 902 -30.39 2.63 -13.01
N PHE A 903 -31.04 2.80 -14.16
CA PHE A 903 -30.71 3.85 -15.12
C PHE A 903 -30.95 5.24 -14.55
N CYS A 904 -32.07 5.46 -13.86
CA CYS A 904 -32.35 6.72 -13.16
C CYS A 904 -31.23 7.05 -12.16
N LEU A 905 -30.86 6.08 -11.32
CA LEU A 905 -29.77 6.25 -10.36
C LEU A 905 -28.41 6.45 -11.05
N GLY A 906 -28.17 5.80 -12.19
CA GLY A 906 -26.96 5.94 -13.00
C GLY A 906 -26.81 7.35 -13.56
N ILE A 907 -27.86 7.89 -14.19
CA ILE A 907 -27.85 9.26 -14.73
C ILE A 907 -27.76 10.29 -13.59
N PHE A 908 -28.47 10.11 -12.48
CA PHE A 908 -28.31 10.98 -11.30
C PHE A 908 -26.89 10.96 -10.78
N SER A 909 -26.30 9.77 -10.62
CA SER A 909 -24.91 9.63 -10.21
C SER A 909 -23.95 10.31 -11.19
N LYS A 910 -24.24 10.26 -12.50
CA LYS A 910 -23.47 10.96 -13.52
C LYS A 910 -23.49 12.47 -13.31
N VAL A 911 -24.67 13.08 -13.16
CA VAL A 911 -24.80 14.51 -12.86
C VAL A 911 -24.07 14.87 -11.57
N ILE A 912 -24.32 14.13 -10.49
CA ILE A 912 -23.70 14.37 -9.17
C ILE A 912 -22.18 14.41 -9.29
N ASN A 913 -21.59 13.42 -9.98
CA ASN A 913 -20.14 13.33 -10.15
C ASN A 913 -19.61 14.35 -11.16
N SER A 914 -20.39 14.77 -12.16
CA SER A 914 -19.95 15.75 -13.15
C SER A 914 -19.93 17.19 -12.61
N VAL A 915 -20.97 17.64 -11.90
CA VAL A 915 -21.05 19.03 -11.41
C VAL A 915 -20.68 19.21 -9.95
N GLY A 916 -20.69 18.13 -9.16
CA GLY A 916 -20.63 18.23 -7.70
C GLY A 916 -19.39 18.95 -7.17
N ASN A 917 -19.61 20.02 -6.41
CA ASN A 917 -18.55 20.84 -5.84
C ASN A 917 -19.03 21.52 -4.54
N ARG A 918 -18.15 21.61 -3.53
CA ARG A 918 -18.43 22.24 -2.24
C ARG A 918 -18.83 23.72 -2.36
N ASP A 919 -18.28 24.43 -3.35
CA ASP A 919 -18.43 25.88 -3.48
C ASP A 919 -19.70 26.30 -4.23
N LEU A 920 -20.32 25.37 -4.96
CA LEU A 920 -21.50 25.62 -5.79
C LEU A 920 -22.84 25.32 -5.06
N LYS A 921 -22.79 25.00 -3.77
CA LYS A 921 -23.98 24.65 -2.96
C LYS A 921 -25.14 25.63 -3.09
N PRO A 922 -24.94 26.97 -3.00
CA PRO A 922 -26.05 27.90 -3.12
C PRO A 922 -26.75 27.82 -4.48
N ILE A 923 -25.98 27.61 -5.56
CA ILE A 923 -26.53 27.54 -6.92
C ILE A 923 -27.36 26.26 -7.10
N PHE A 924 -26.93 25.13 -6.51
CA PHE A 924 -27.73 23.90 -6.53
C PHE A 924 -29.07 24.06 -5.79
N ASP A 925 -29.10 24.87 -4.72
CA ASP A 925 -30.32 25.16 -3.99
C ASP A 925 -31.25 26.08 -4.79
N ASP A 926 -30.70 27.14 -5.40
CA ASP A 926 -31.44 28.06 -6.26
C ASP A 926 -32.09 27.33 -7.44
N VAL A 927 -31.33 26.48 -8.16
CA VAL A 927 -31.84 25.67 -9.28
C VAL A 927 -32.91 24.68 -8.81
N ALA A 928 -32.72 24.02 -7.66
CA ALA A 928 -33.71 23.08 -7.13
C ALA A 928 -35.01 23.78 -6.70
N ASN A 929 -34.91 24.99 -6.15
CA ASN A 929 -36.06 25.80 -5.77
C ASN A 929 -36.80 26.36 -7.00
N GLU A 930 -36.08 26.74 -8.06
CA GLU A 930 -36.69 27.21 -9.31
C GLU A 930 -37.45 26.09 -10.03
N LEU A 931 -36.82 24.92 -10.17
CA LEU A 931 -37.47 23.77 -10.81
C LEU A 931 -38.59 23.20 -9.94
N ASN A 932 -38.41 23.24 -8.61
CA ASN A 932 -39.37 22.80 -7.60
C ASN A 932 -39.97 21.41 -7.84
N THR A 933 -39.13 20.44 -8.23
CA THR A 933 -39.54 19.04 -8.40
C THR A 933 -38.81 18.11 -7.43
N PRO A 934 -39.39 16.95 -7.07
CA PRO A 934 -38.72 15.92 -6.28
C PRO A 934 -37.37 15.51 -6.89
N ALA A 935 -37.28 15.37 -8.22
CA ALA A 935 -36.04 15.03 -8.91
C ALA A 935 -34.93 16.07 -8.66
N ALA A 936 -35.22 17.36 -8.83
CA ALA A 936 -34.24 18.43 -8.64
C ALA A 936 -33.77 18.52 -7.17
N LYS A 937 -34.69 18.42 -6.21
CA LYS A 937 -34.38 18.43 -4.78
C LYS A 937 -33.51 17.23 -4.37
N LEU A 938 -33.81 16.03 -4.89
CA LEU A 938 -33.04 14.82 -4.63
C LEU A 938 -31.62 14.89 -5.20
N ILE A 939 -31.45 15.40 -6.42
CA ILE A 939 -30.11 15.62 -7.00
C ILE A 939 -29.33 16.63 -6.16
N SER A 940 -29.89 17.80 -5.87
CA SER A 940 -29.19 18.83 -5.08
C SER A 940 -28.83 18.35 -3.67
N PHE A 941 -29.72 17.65 -2.98
CA PHE A 941 -29.42 17.00 -1.69
C PHE A 941 -28.30 15.95 -1.82
N SER A 942 -28.33 15.15 -2.89
CA SER A 942 -27.30 14.13 -3.14
C SER A 942 -25.93 14.76 -3.40
N ILE A 943 -25.86 15.84 -4.18
CA ILE A 943 -24.62 16.59 -4.39
C ILE A 943 -24.08 17.13 -3.06
N LYS A 944 -24.94 17.79 -2.26
CA LYS A 944 -24.53 18.37 -0.97
C LYS A 944 -24.02 17.34 0.03
N THR A 945 -24.57 16.13 0.03
CA THR A 945 -24.16 15.02 0.91
C THR A 945 -23.04 14.15 0.35
N CYS A 946 -22.75 14.21 -0.96
CA CYS A 946 -21.54 13.61 -1.54
C CYS A 946 -20.30 14.48 -1.22
N TYR A 947 -20.45 15.78 -1.39
CA TYR A 947 -19.37 16.77 -1.26
C TYR A 947 -19.53 17.62 0.00
N GLY A 948 -20.07 17.07 1.08
CA GLY A 948 -20.32 17.84 2.29
C GLY A 948 -21.04 17.07 3.38
N LYS A 949 -21.21 17.73 4.53
CA LYS A 949 -21.93 17.16 5.67
C LYS A 949 -23.43 17.19 5.43
N LEU A 950 -24.10 16.13 5.87
CA LEU A 950 -25.55 16.01 5.81
C LEU A 950 -26.20 16.99 6.80
N SER A 951 -27.19 17.75 6.32
CA SER A 951 -28.01 18.65 7.15
C SER A 951 -29.26 17.93 7.65
N ILE A 952 -29.33 17.67 8.96
CA ILE A 952 -30.52 17.05 9.58
C ILE A 952 -31.80 17.90 9.40
N PRO A 953 -31.76 19.24 9.55
CA PRO A 953 -32.94 20.07 9.27
C PRO A 953 -33.47 19.91 7.84
N GLU A 954 -32.57 19.90 6.87
CA GLU A 954 -32.93 19.71 5.46
C GLU A 954 -33.52 18.30 5.22
N LEU A 955 -32.88 17.27 5.78
CA LEU A 955 -33.38 15.89 5.69
C LEU A 955 -34.81 15.76 6.24
N LYS A 956 -35.12 16.43 7.34
CA LYS A 956 -36.48 16.45 7.92
C LYS A 956 -37.50 17.10 7.00
N LEU A 957 -37.13 18.18 6.30
CA LEU A 957 -38.01 18.85 5.34
C LEU A 957 -38.29 17.94 4.15
N LEU A 958 -37.25 17.37 3.54
CA LEU A 958 -37.39 16.46 2.39
C LEU A 958 -38.17 15.19 2.75
N TYR A 959 -37.95 14.63 3.95
CA TYR A 959 -38.73 13.47 4.41
C TYR A 959 -40.22 13.77 4.50
N LYS A 960 -40.59 14.93 5.09
CA LYS A 960 -42.00 15.34 5.19
C LYS A 960 -42.62 15.57 3.82
N GLU A 961 -41.88 16.17 2.90
CA GLU A 961 -42.34 16.42 1.54
C GLU A 961 -42.59 15.10 0.78
N PHE A 962 -41.70 14.11 0.95
CA PHE A 962 -41.74 12.85 0.22
C PHE A 962 -42.45 11.70 0.96
N GLU A 963 -43.06 11.93 2.13
CA GLU A 963 -43.71 10.86 2.92
C GLU A 963 -44.77 10.10 2.12
N ASN A 964 -45.45 10.77 1.19
CA ASN A 964 -46.46 10.20 0.30
C ASN A 964 -45.94 9.81 -1.09
N ASN A 965 -44.63 9.87 -1.34
CA ASN A 965 -43.98 9.55 -2.60
C ASN A 965 -42.95 8.42 -2.41
N PRO A 966 -43.34 7.14 -2.59
CA PRO A 966 -42.47 6.00 -2.30
C PRO A 966 -41.15 6.00 -3.08
N VAL A 967 -41.18 6.40 -4.36
CA VAL A 967 -39.99 6.45 -5.23
C VAL A 967 -39.00 7.48 -4.71
N ALA A 968 -39.45 8.72 -4.50
CA ALA A 968 -38.59 9.80 -4.00
C ALA A 968 -38.03 9.48 -2.61
N LEU A 969 -38.87 8.91 -1.73
CA LEU A 969 -38.46 8.50 -0.40
C LEU A 969 -37.41 7.36 -0.44
N ARG A 970 -37.53 6.42 -1.38
CA ARG A 970 -36.55 5.34 -1.56
C ARG A 970 -35.18 5.87 -1.98
N ILE A 971 -35.14 6.80 -2.93
CA ILE A 971 -33.91 7.45 -3.39
C ILE A 971 -33.26 8.23 -2.23
N LEU A 972 -34.06 8.97 -1.46
CA LEU A 972 -33.59 9.71 -0.28
C LEU A 972 -32.97 8.75 0.77
N LYS A 973 -33.67 7.66 1.12
CA LYS A 973 -33.16 6.66 2.08
C LYS A 973 -31.86 6.01 1.58
N ALA A 974 -31.78 5.66 0.29
CA ALA A 974 -30.56 5.09 -0.30
C ALA A 974 -29.38 6.06 -0.22
N ARG A 975 -29.58 7.35 -0.50
CA ARG A 975 -28.54 8.38 -0.38
C ARG A 975 -28.05 8.54 1.05
N VAL A 976 -28.96 8.57 2.02
CA VAL A 976 -28.59 8.68 3.45
C VAL A 976 -27.85 7.44 3.94
N LYS A 977 -28.28 6.24 3.54
CA LYS A 977 -27.55 4.99 3.84
C LYS A 977 -26.12 5.04 3.28
N SER A 978 -25.96 5.47 2.03
CA SER A 978 -24.64 5.68 1.41
C SER A 978 -23.78 6.68 2.19
N TYR A 979 -24.35 7.82 2.61
CA TYR A 979 -23.63 8.81 3.43
C TYR A 979 -23.12 8.23 4.74
N LEU A 980 -23.95 7.47 5.46
CA LEU A 980 -23.58 6.87 6.75
C LEU A 980 -22.51 5.77 6.59
N TYR A 981 -22.50 5.04 5.48
CA TYR A 981 -21.50 3.98 5.28
C TYR A 981 -20.16 4.53 4.80
N ASN A 982 -20.16 5.70 4.16
CA ASN A 982 -18.96 6.32 3.61
C ASN A 982 -18.35 7.40 4.51
N ASN A 983 -18.92 7.71 5.68
CA ASN A 983 -18.37 8.75 6.58
C ASN A 983 -18.36 8.28 8.03
N TYR A 984 -17.38 8.78 8.79
CA TYR A 984 -17.32 8.61 10.24
C TYR A 984 -18.39 9.46 10.89
N VAL A 985 -19.52 8.83 11.21
CA VAL A 985 -20.66 9.46 11.89
C VAL A 985 -20.79 8.85 13.27
N LYS A 986 -20.78 9.72 14.29
CA LYS A 986 -20.95 9.31 15.69
C LYS A 986 -22.27 8.54 15.87
N TYR A 987 -22.28 7.57 16.79
CA TYR A 987 -23.44 6.70 17.02
C TYR A 987 -24.74 7.50 17.27
N ASP A 988 -24.70 8.50 18.15
CA ASP A 988 -25.86 9.34 18.47
C ASP A 988 -26.42 10.08 17.25
N GLU A 989 -25.53 10.57 16.38
CA GLU A 989 -25.91 11.27 15.16
C GLU A 989 -26.49 10.29 14.13
N ARG A 990 -25.88 9.11 13.99
CA ARG A 990 -26.41 8.01 13.16
C ARG A 990 -27.81 7.61 13.64
N GLN A 991 -28.04 7.53 14.95
CA GLN A 991 -29.34 7.23 15.54
C GLN A 991 -30.38 8.31 15.22
N ARG A 992 -30.01 9.60 15.33
CA ARG A 992 -30.88 10.72 14.97
C ARG A 992 -31.26 10.73 13.49
N ILE A 993 -30.32 10.40 12.61
CA ILE A 993 -30.55 10.30 11.17
C ILE A 993 -31.50 9.12 10.86
N ALA A 994 -31.23 7.93 11.42
CA ALA A 994 -32.05 6.74 11.22
C ALA A 994 -33.51 6.96 11.69
N SER A 995 -33.68 7.54 12.87
CA SER A 995 -35.00 7.84 13.43
C SER A 995 -35.77 8.89 12.63
N THR A 996 -35.08 9.87 12.03
CA THR A 996 -35.71 10.85 11.11
C THR A 996 -36.35 10.16 9.89
N LEU A 997 -35.74 9.09 9.37
CA LEU A 997 -36.22 8.36 8.20
C LEU A 997 -37.09 7.13 8.53
N LYS A 998 -37.40 6.89 9.81
CA LYS A 998 -38.04 5.67 10.32
C LYS A 998 -37.30 4.40 9.90
N MET A 999 -35.96 4.42 9.93
CA MET A 999 -35.10 3.27 9.66
C MET A 999 -34.57 2.63 10.96
N SER A 1000 -34.40 1.32 10.96
CA SER A 1000 -33.90 0.52 12.08
C SER A 1000 -32.38 0.40 12.08
N LEU A 1001 -31.76 0.54 13.26
CA LEU A 1001 -30.33 0.31 13.46
C LEU A 1001 -30.08 -1.10 13.97
N ILE A 1002 -29.18 -1.84 13.32
CA ILE A 1002 -28.77 -3.19 13.75
C ILE A 1002 -27.29 -3.17 14.17
N GLN A 1003 -27.02 -3.67 15.38
CA GLN A 1003 -25.66 -3.96 15.82
C GLN A 1003 -25.18 -5.27 15.21
N PRO A 1004 -23.93 -5.35 14.70
CA PRO A 1004 -23.36 -6.62 14.27
C PRO A 1004 -23.31 -7.56 15.49
N ARG A 1005 -23.99 -8.71 15.40
CA ARG A 1005 -23.72 -9.81 16.33
C ARG A 1005 -22.25 -10.20 16.13
N GLY A 1006 -21.47 -10.22 17.20
CA GLY A 1006 -20.09 -10.70 17.16
C GLY A 1006 -20.04 -12.08 16.51
N ASN A 1007 -19.01 -12.30 15.67
CA ASN A 1007 -18.75 -13.58 15.01
C ASN A 1007 -18.62 -14.71 16.06
N ASN A 1008 -19.73 -15.35 16.37
CA ASN A 1008 -19.85 -16.67 16.97
C ASN A 1008 -20.95 -17.38 16.19
N LEU A 1009 -20.56 -18.10 15.14
CA LEU A 1009 -21.30 -19.13 14.38
C LEU A 1009 -20.30 -19.62 13.33
N ILE A 1010 -19.39 -20.54 13.68
CA ILE A 1010 -19.59 -21.99 13.58
C ILE A 1010 -20.55 -22.36 12.45
N SER A 1011 -19.96 -23.01 11.46
CA SER A 1011 -20.57 -23.84 10.44
C SER A 1011 -21.89 -24.49 10.87
N ARG A 1012 -22.95 -24.24 10.08
CA ARG A 1012 -24.03 -25.19 9.75
C ARG A 1012 -25.09 -24.48 8.91
N THR A 1013 -24.92 -24.44 7.59
CA THR A 1013 -25.70 -25.23 6.62
C THR A 1013 -25.14 -24.99 5.23
#